data_AF-A0A381R9D8-F1
#
_entry.id   AF-A0A381R9D8-F1
#
_cell.length_a   1.000
_cell.length_b   1.000
_cell.length_c   1.000
_cell.angle_alpha   90.00
_cell.angle_beta   90.00
_cell.angle_gamma   90.00
#
_symmetry.space_group_name_H-M   'P 1'
#
loop_
_entity.id
_entity.type
_entity.pdbx_description
1 polymer ?
#
loop_
_entity_poly.entity_id
_entity_poly.type
_entity_poly.pdbx_seq_one_letter_code
_entity_poly.pdbx_strand_id
1 'polypeptide(L)'
;MRVTMWGYAFGASDPLGNIIFKKANMKYVGLPETPADATLDTVYFTQWSDPDLGTYTDDYVGCDIDLSFGYVYNGNRLDGVFNGIYGLACPAGGYDFLQGPVDNMDIDGDGDVTEFLGMTSFTYFGAGSSISDPSFSYAGSLQFFNLMEGFLPRPEYPVQIPWTDPATGEETKFALSGDPVSGSGWVDGVQLPPGDRRLVMASGPFNMVLGDDADVVIALAAGTGLDAVSSVSVAKYVDTYAQYAYDNNFSLPSAPTSPSVTGVEMDGRIALDWGSNSSAVSSTEETVSTGFEFEGYNVYQLPGAGSPLTEGVKVATYDKVNLVQNILDPTVDPLTGLVVDAAKQTGTNSGVQRYFETDYDEIRGRPMSNGVSYYFAVTAYSFLADNEGSPFKTLESGAAGVTVVPHDANPGLTVNNEIGSDVAVTHSGTANAEVEVNILNSDNLKDDTYKVSFDQQHFYRDLAGIWQKSDTPGRTAGKIMDCSPSTVSAAAIASADVGTIDLLLTFDLVCPGGAWIDGVQFEFPEGFASNVNSWAITGGGNVCSYGTDSGQNCENLDGSWAGDVLLFGTEATGGGFGAFESSNIFTVNVNPWYAGDLEALAVGYTVWDDGYDGTTVNGEGTSTITELGYEFKTETHWNLSNSSGTVLLQDQTFVNGADIYGGASVDNMSLLHYNSAAAVTVDGFQVNVNGGYAAPSDFFGITYDLDEAAAAMYGDAIYDMDSYAVNGWALTAMAVDTWGSGVTSVDILQRDIQLRFTGEFEPTPTVTAAGVVYYPALSTGGSMAWIDGSRISPLAEHPSPNNPGTGDPFRIRIPFEVWDMEAPGGEQQIDITIYDRVQSYASGDTVYAFNPYGRMYTHFIHLPHQENGEYADLQDNLTWNVVWWSAMFNQGDVLTLNYANPIQANVDEFSFTMQANDEAASNDVADVSVYPNPYYGFHELETSRADKYVSFNHLPSTATINIYSLGGTFVKRLEKTDDGSQFTRWDLKNQYGYPVASGLYIVSVESGGEEKILKLALVQETQVLKYY
;
A
#
# COMPACT_ATOMS: atom_id res chain seq x y z
N MET A 1 52.39 11.47 13.88
CA MET A 1 51.00 11.81 13.53
C MET A 1 50.82 11.64 12.04
N ARG A 2 49.72 11.02 11.61
CA ARG A 2 49.25 10.93 10.22
C ARG A 2 47.88 11.59 10.16
N VAL A 3 47.65 12.48 9.20
CA VAL A 3 46.34 13.13 9.01
C VAL A 3 45.77 12.70 7.67
N THR A 4 44.53 12.23 7.68
CA THR A 4 43.71 11.94 6.49
C THR A 4 42.62 13.00 6.40
N MET A 5 42.35 13.51 5.21
CA MET A 5 41.28 14.49 4.97
C MET A 5 40.40 14.03 3.82
N TRP A 6 39.09 14.24 3.93
CA TRP A 6 38.12 13.91 2.89
C TRP A 6 36.88 14.80 2.98
N GLY A 7 36.04 14.76 1.95
CA GLY A 7 34.76 15.46 1.87
C GLY A 7 33.91 14.84 0.76
N TYR A 8 32.64 15.22 0.70
CA TYR A 8 31.70 14.71 -0.28
C TYR A 8 31.52 15.68 -1.45
N ALA A 9 31.36 15.15 -2.66
CA ALA A 9 31.19 15.94 -3.88
C ALA A 9 29.74 16.41 -4.07
N PHE A 10 29.15 17.01 -3.03
CA PHE A 10 27.82 17.61 -3.08
C PHE A 10 27.89 19.12 -3.37
N GLY A 11 26.78 19.69 -3.84
CA GLY A 11 26.67 21.14 -4.07
C GLY A 11 26.55 21.91 -2.76
N ALA A 12 26.83 23.22 -2.78
CA ALA A 12 26.79 24.07 -1.59
C ALA A 12 25.39 24.21 -0.96
N SER A 13 24.32 23.83 -1.66
CA SER A 13 22.96 23.75 -1.11
C SER A 13 22.74 22.55 -0.19
N ASP A 14 23.61 21.54 -0.27
CA ASP A 14 23.61 20.37 0.61
C ASP A 14 24.56 20.61 1.79
N PRO A 15 24.14 20.41 3.04
CA PRO A 15 25.00 20.59 4.21
C PRO A 15 26.33 19.81 4.12
N LEU A 16 26.32 18.57 3.62
CA LEU A 16 27.54 17.75 3.48
C LEU A 16 28.51 18.29 2.42
N GLY A 17 28.02 19.10 1.48
CA GLY A 17 28.84 19.82 0.51
C GLY A 17 29.68 20.94 1.13
N ASN A 18 29.39 21.33 2.38
CA ASN A 18 30.05 22.42 3.11
C ASN A 18 30.96 21.92 4.24
N ILE A 19 31.33 20.63 4.23
CA ILE A 19 32.11 19.98 5.31
C ILE A 19 33.40 19.35 4.77
N ILE A 20 34.49 19.50 5.51
CA ILE A 20 35.74 18.76 5.31
C ILE A 20 36.07 17.99 6.58
N PHE A 21 36.17 16.67 6.48
CA PHE A 21 36.54 15.80 7.59
C PHE A 21 38.05 15.64 7.67
N LYS A 22 38.56 15.49 8.90
CA LYS A 22 39.97 15.22 9.20
C LYS A 22 40.07 14.12 10.24
N LYS A 23 40.89 13.10 9.98
CA LYS A 23 41.25 12.08 10.96
C LYS A 23 42.74 12.16 11.26
N ALA A 24 43.10 12.48 12.50
CA ALA A 24 44.46 12.44 13.00
C ALA A 24 44.72 11.11 13.72
N ASN A 25 45.72 10.36 13.29
CA ASN A 25 46.23 9.18 14.00
C ASN A 25 47.57 9.54 14.65
N MET A 26 47.64 9.43 15.97
CA MET A 26 48.83 9.67 16.76
C MET A 26 49.37 8.35 17.29
N LYS A 27 50.69 8.19 17.29
CA LYS A 27 51.37 7.05 17.89
C LYS A 27 52.51 7.55 18.75
N TYR A 28 52.59 7.13 20.01
CA TYR A 28 53.72 7.46 20.86
C TYR A 28 54.89 6.52 20.57
N VAL A 29 55.87 7.00 19.80
CA VAL A 29 57.05 6.20 19.37
C VAL A 29 58.29 6.39 20.25
N GLY A 30 58.25 7.32 21.19
CA GLY A 30 59.40 7.69 22.02
C GLY A 30 60.58 8.29 21.24
N LEU A 31 61.69 8.46 21.94
CA LEU A 31 63.02 8.77 21.43
C LEU A 31 63.88 7.48 21.47
N PRO A 32 65.05 7.45 20.79
CA PRO A 32 65.90 6.25 20.75
C PRO A 32 66.31 5.65 22.10
N GLU A 33 66.35 6.46 23.17
CA GLU A 33 66.72 6.02 24.52
C GLU A 33 65.51 5.97 25.49
N THR A 34 64.28 6.06 24.97
CA THR A 34 63.07 6.07 25.81
C THR A 34 62.89 4.71 26.52
N PRO A 35 62.71 4.70 27.85
CA PRO A 35 62.40 3.48 28.61
C PRO A 35 61.12 2.80 28.12
N ALA A 36 61.04 1.48 28.26
CA ALA A 36 59.86 0.71 27.82
C ALA A 36 58.59 1.04 28.62
N ASP A 37 58.72 1.59 29.83
CA ASP A 37 57.66 2.03 30.73
C ASP A 37 57.40 3.55 30.66
N ALA A 38 57.90 4.23 29.63
CA ALA A 38 57.66 5.65 29.46
C ALA A 38 56.19 5.96 29.17
N THR A 39 55.68 7.01 29.81
CA THR A 39 54.30 7.49 29.68
C THR A 39 54.32 8.99 29.43
N LEU A 40 53.43 9.45 28.55
CA LEU A 40 52.97 10.83 28.50
C LEU A 40 51.73 10.90 29.40
N ASP A 41 51.86 11.57 30.55
CA ASP A 41 50.89 11.58 31.65
C ASP A 41 49.80 12.65 31.51
N THR A 42 50.03 13.67 30.70
CA THR A 42 49.06 14.73 30.42
C THR A 42 49.22 15.19 28.97
N VAL A 43 48.37 14.64 28.10
CA VAL A 43 48.36 14.92 26.66
C VAL A 43 47.07 15.62 26.29
N TYR A 44 47.17 16.63 25.42
CA TYR A 44 46.03 17.30 24.80
C TYR A 44 46.19 17.23 23.28
N PHE A 45 45.09 16.97 22.59
CA PHE A 45 44.99 17.27 21.17
C PHE A 45 44.37 18.66 21.00
N THR A 46 44.92 19.48 20.11
CA THR A 46 44.43 20.85 19.93
C THR A 46 44.26 21.19 18.46
N GLN A 47 43.04 21.55 18.08
CA GLN A 47 42.74 22.24 16.83
C GLN A 47 42.94 23.73 17.06
N TRP A 48 44.13 24.20 16.69
CA TRP A 48 44.46 25.63 16.63
C TRP A 48 44.14 26.17 15.24
N SER A 49 43.55 27.36 15.16
CA SER A 49 43.34 28.03 13.88
C SER A 49 43.55 29.53 13.97
N ASP A 50 44.13 30.05 12.89
CA ASP A 50 44.21 31.46 12.52
C ASP A 50 43.30 31.64 11.30
N PRO A 51 41.97 31.78 11.51
CA PRO A 51 40.98 31.57 10.47
C PRO A 51 41.03 32.60 9.34
N ASP A 52 41.41 33.86 9.62
CA ASP A 52 41.41 34.99 8.67
C ASP A 52 40.13 35.00 7.80
N LEU A 53 38.95 35.13 8.43
CA LEU A 53 37.67 34.97 7.74
C LEU A 53 37.38 36.18 6.82
N GLY A 54 37.91 36.11 5.59
CA GLY A 54 37.90 37.25 4.70
C GLY A 54 38.95 38.28 5.13
N THR A 55 38.53 39.32 5.84
CA THR A 55 39.44 40.38 6.32
C THR A 55 39.85 40.13 7.77
N TYR A 56 41.04 39.56 8.00
CA TYR A 56 41.57 39.26 9.36
C TYR A 56 41.40 40.34 10.46
N THR A 57 41.28 41.63 10.10
CA THR A 57 41.07 42.72 11.07
C THR A 57 39.67 42.81 11.67
N ASP A 58 38.71 41.97 11.25
CA ASP A 58 37.34 42.03 11.76
C ASP A 58 36.74 40.69 12.16
N ASP A 59 37.59 39.74 12.55
CA ASP A 59 37.16 38.44 13.06
C ASP A 59 36.67 38.53 14.51
N TYR A 60 35.66 37.72 14.79
CA TYR A 60 35.24 37.26 16.11
C TYR A 60 35.27 35.73 16.15
N VAL A 61 35.44 35.17 17.33
CA VAL A 61 35.38 33.72 17.55
C VAL A 61 34.40 33.37 18.65
N GLY A 62 34.00 32.10 18.73
CA GLY A 62 33.13 31.59 19.78
C GLY A 62 33.13 30.07 19.80
N CYS A 63 32.46 29.48 20.77
CA CYS A 63 32.23 28.05 20.79
C CYS A 63 30.80 27.68 21.21
N ASP A 64 30.41 26.47 20.83
CA ASP A 64 29.22 25.78 21.30
C ASP A 64 29.70 24.51 22.01
N ILE A 65 29.40 24.41 23.30
CA ILE A 65 29.94 23.34 24.15
C ILE A 65 29.25 22.02 23.81
N ASP A 66 27.93 22.05 23.65
CA ASP A 66 27.12 20.85 23.43
C ASP A 66 27.42 20.22 22.06
N LEU A 67 27.68 21.07 21.06
CA LEU A 67 28.10 20.63 19.71
C LEU A 67 29.61 20.34 19.60
N SER A 68 30.42 20.56 20.65
CA SER A 68 31.89 20.51 20.54
C SER A 68 32.48 21.39 19.41
N PHE A 69 31.79 22.47 19.04
CA PHE A 69 32.06 23.27 17.84
C PHE A 69 32.67 24.64 18.17
N GLY A 70 33.89 24.90 17.73
CA GLY A 70 34.57 26.20 17.80
C GLY A 70 34.52 26.94 16.46
N TYR A 71 34.02 28.17 16.43
CA TYR A 71 33.73 28.90 15.19
C TYR A 71 34.30 30.32 15.12
N VAL A 72 34.40 30.84 13.90
CA VAL A 72 34.75 32.21 13.52
C VAL A 72 33.60 32.84 12.74
N TYR A 73 33.38 34.14 12.94
CA TYR A 73 32.40 34.96 12.23
C TYR A 73 32.86 36.42 12.20
N ASN A 74 32.34 37.23 11.27
CA ASN A 74 32.73 38.65 11.21
C ASN A 74 32.06 39.49 12.30
N GLY A 75 32.85 40.34 12.95
CA GLY A 75 32.33 41.38 13.84
C GLY A 75 31.78 42.61 13.13
N ASN A 76 32.17 42.82 11.87
CA ASN A 76 31.57 43.84 11.01
C ASN A 76 30.41 43.26 10.20
N ARG A 77 29.41 44.10 9.91
CA ARG A 77 28.29 43.73 9.04
C ARG A 77 28.72 43.42 7.59
N LEU A 78 29.78 44.08 7.12
CA LEU A 78 30.29 43.94 5.75
C LEU A 78 31.77 43.59 5.81
N ASP A 79 32.15 42.59 5.02
CA ASP A 79 33.53 42.15 4.84
C ASP A 79 34.10 42.60 3.48
N GLY A 80 35.39 42.98 3.47
CA GLY A 80 36.07 43.46 2.27
C GLY A 80 36.23 42.42 1.17
N VAL A 81 36.28 41.13 1.52
CA VAL A 81 36.46 40.00 0.60
C VAL A 81 35.11 39.45 0.17
N PHE A 82 34.28 38.98 1.09
CA PHE A 82 32.99 38.35 0.77
C PHE A 82 31.99 39.34 0.17
N ASN A 83 31.74 40.47 0.83
CA ASN A 83 30.83 41.47 0.28
C ASN A 83 31.49 42.27 -0.86
N GLY A 84 32.77 42.62 -0.73
CA GLY A 84 33.45 43.50 -1.67
C GLY A 84 33.85 42.86 -3.01
N ILE A 85 34.27 41.58 -3.00
CA ILE A 85 34.78 40.87 -4.19
C ILE A 85 33.73 39.90 -4.73
N TYR A 86 33.11 39.10 -3.86
CA TYR A 86 32.20 38.03 -4.25
C TYR A 86 30.73 38.45 -4.28
N GLY A 87 30.37 39.57 -3.66
CA GLY A 87 28.98 40.02 -3.55
C GLY A 87 28.12 39.09 -2.69
N LEU A 88 28.73 38.38 -1.74
CA LEU A 88 28.08 37.42 -0.84
C LEU A 88 28.04 37.98 0.58
N ALA A 89 27.10 37.49 1.39
CA ALA A 89 27.18 37.65 2.84
C ALA A 89 28.44 36.96 3.38
N CYS A 90 29.01 37.47 4.47
CA CYS A 90 30.15 36.80 5.09
C CYS A 90 29.69 35.48 5.73
N PRO A 91 30.29 34.33 5.38
CA PRO A 91 29.99 33.06 6.02
C PRO A 91 30.49 33.03 7.46
N ALA A 92 30.11 32.01 8.21
CA ALA A 92 30.78 31.58 9.42
C ALA A 92 31.43 30.23 9.14
N GLY A 93 32.55 29.93 9.81
CA GLY A 93 33.25 28.67 9.66
C GLY A 93 33.79 28.20 11.00
N GLY A 94 33.99 26.90 11.17
CA GLY A 94 34.46 26.38 12.45
C GLY A 94 34.93 24.95 12.39
N TYR A 95 35.35 24.44 13.53
CA TYR A 95 35.81 23.08 13.72
C TYR A 95 35.01 22.41 14.82
N ASP A 96 34.61 21.15 14.59
CA ASP A 96 33.97 20.30 15.59
C ASP A 96 34.86 19.08 15.90
N PHE A 97 34.94 18.72 17.17
CA PHE A 97 35.44 17.42 17.63
C PHE A 97 34.35 16.34 17.57
N LEU A 98 34.12 15.79 16.37
CA LEU A 98 33.32 14.58 16.17
C LEU A 98 33.77 13.40 17.07
N GLN A 99 35.08 13.28 17.28
CA GLN A 99 35.69 12.30 18.17
C GLN A 99 37.04 12.80 18.68
N GLY A 100 37.21 12.94 19.98
CA GLY A 100 38.52 13.12 20.59
C GLY A 100 39.25 11.81 20.90
N PRO A 101 40.34 11.88 21.68
CA PRO A 101 41.01 10.72 22.23
C PRO A 101 40.10 10.01 23.25
N VAL A 102 40.40 8.73 23.53
CA VAL A 102 39.69 7.96 24.56
C VAL A 102 39.89 8.62 25.93
N ASP A 103 38.83 8.68 26.74
CA ASP A 103 38.91 9.14 28.14
C ASP A 103 39.54 8.09 29.06
N ASN A 104 40.79 7.75 28.81
CA ASN A 104 41.51 6.78 29.64
C ASN A 104 41.91 7.31 31.03
N MET A 105 41.45 8.52 31.37
CA MET A 105 41.70 9.17 32.66
C MET A 105 40.42 9.38 33.48
N ASP A 106 39.23 9.05 32.94
CA ASP A 106 37.93 9.21 33.61
C ASP A 106 37.77 10.66 34.12
N ILE A 107 37.91 11.63 33.20
CA ILE A 107 37.97 13.05 33.56
C ILE A 107 36.60 13.58 34.01
N ASP A 108 35.51 12.93 33.61
CA ASP A 108 34.14 13.27 34.00
C ASP A 108 33.68 12.52 35.26
N GLY A 109 34.32 11.39 35.59
CA GLY A 109 34.12 10.62 36.82
C GLY A 109 32.94 9.65 36.76
N ASP A 110 32.48 9.28 35.58
CA ASP A 110 31.37 8.34 35.38
C ASP A 110 31.83 6.86 35.45
N GLY A 111 33.15 6.63 35.36
CA GLY A 111 33.79 5.31 35.42
C GLY A 111 33.93 4.59 34.07
N ASP A 112 33.50 5.18 32.97
CA ASP A 112 33.70 4.69 31.61
C ASP A 112 35.00 5.24 31.00
N VAL A 113 36.08 4.47 31.11
CA VAL A 113 37.38 4.84 30.52
C VAL A 113 37.50 4.52 29.03
N THR A 114 36.40 4.17 28.37
CA THR A 114 36.38 3.71 26.96
C THR A 114 35.67 4.65 26.02
N GLU A 115 34.92 5.63 26.53
CA GLU A 115 34.31 6.68 25.73
C GLU A 115 35.35 7.64 25.14
N PHE A 116 34.91 8.47 24.19
CA PHE A 116 35.74 9.46 23.53
C PHE A 116 35.45 10.86 24.07
N LEU A 117 36.50 11.61 24.31
CA LEU A 117 36.37 13.01 24.73
C LEU A 117 35.85 13.89 23.61
N GLY A 118 34.95 14.83 23.92
CA GLY A 118 34.60 15.93 23.01
C GLY A 118 35.58 17.11 23.14
N MET A 119 35.08 18.33 22.95
CA MET A 119 35.80 19.55 23.31
C MET A 119 35.86 19.69 24.85
N THR A 120 37.07 19.67 25.40
CA THR A 120 37.30 19.78 26.86
C THR A 120 37.70 21.19 27.31
N SER A 121 38.15 22.02 26.39
CA SER A 121 38.38 23.45 26.60
C SER A 121 38.32 24.22 25.28
N PHE A 122 37.94 25.49 25.37
CA PHE A 122 38.03 26.44 24.28
C PHE A 122 38.60 27.75 24.80
N THR A 123 39.70 28.20 24.19
CA THR A 123 40.31 29.49 24.50
C THR A 123 40.59 30.27 23.22
N TYR A 124 40.84 31.57 23.36
CA TYR A 124 41.14 32.44 22.24
C TYR A 124 42.24 33.44 22.60
N PHE A 125 42.89 33.97 21.57
CA PHE A 125 43.76 35.13 21.72
C PHE A 125 43.71 36.04 20.51
N GLY A 126 43.82 37.36 20.74
CA GLY A 126 43.81 38.37 19.70
C GLY A 126 45.16 39.07 19.56
N ALA A 127 45.70 39.18 18.35
CA ALA A 127 46.97 39.86 18.13
C ALA A 127 46.91 41.32 18.59
N GLY A 128 47.93 41.75 19.35
CA GLY A 128 48.00 43.12 19.88
C GLY A 128 47.08 43.41 21.07
N SER A 129 46.40 42.40 21.64
CA SER A 129 45.54 42.53 22.82
C SER A 129 46.27 42.18 24.14
N SER A 130 45.59 42.28 25.28
CA SER A 130 46.10 41.81 26.58
C SER A 130 46.38 40.30 26.61
N ILE A 131 45.69 39.54 25.76
CA ILE A 131 45.84 38.10 25.61
C ILE A 131 46.62 37.72 24.34
N SER A 132 47.40 38.63 23.74
CA SER A 132 48.18 38.39 22.49
C SER A 132 49.00 37.10 22.49
N ASP A 133 49.37 36.68 21.28
CA ASP A 133 50.18 35.51 20.92
C ASP A 133 51.18 35.06 22.00
N PRO A 134 51.22 33.76 22.31
CA PRO A 134 52.32 33.17 23.06
C PRO A 134 53.68 33.47 22.42
N SER A 135 54.71 33.64 23.24
CA SER A 135 56.05 33.95 22.73
C SER A 135 56.65 32.81 21.91
N PHE A 136 57.51 33.08 20.92
CA PHE A 136 58.25 32.02 20.19
C PHE A 136 59.46 31.47 20.99
N SER A 137 59.28 31.23 22.29
CA SER A 137 60.30 30.73 23.21
C SER A 137 59.76 29.54 24.02
N TYR A 138 60.60 28.90 24.84
CA TYR A 138 60.12 27.84 25.74
C TYR A 138 59.01 28.33 26.69
N ALA A 139 59.06 29.59 27.14
CA ALA A 139 57.97 30.19 27.90
C ALA A 139 56.65 30.18 27.09
N GLY A 140 56.72 30.36 25.78
CA GLY A 140 55.57 30.21 24.90
C GLY A 140 54.95 28.82 24.87
N SER A 141 55.77 27.76 24.91
CA SER A 141 55.25 26.39 25.02
C SER A 141 54.44 26.19 26.30
N LEU A 142 54.90 26.79 27.42
CA LEU A 142 54.19 26.78 28.69
C LEU A 142 52.91 27.66 28.67
N GLN A 143 52.92 28.75 27.91
CA GLN A 143 51.74 29.60 27.69
C GLN A 143 50.69 28.85 26.84
N PHE A 144 51.11 28.13 25.79
CA PHE A 144 50.23 27.25 25.02
C PHE A 144 49.66 26.11 25.86
N PHE A 145 50.46 25.52 26.75
CA PHE A 145 49.98 24.49 27.66
C PHE A 145 48.83 24.98 28.55
N ASN A 146 48.96 26.18 29.14
CA ASN A 146 47.85 26.82 29.87
C ASN A 146 46.59 27.00 28.99
N LEU A 147 46.75 27.41 27.72
CA LEU A 147 45.62 27.56 26.79
C LEU A 147 44.92 26.23 26.50
N MET A 148 45.68 25.14 26.34
CA MET A 148 45.14 23.78 26.15
C MET A 148 44.33 23.32 27.37
N GLU A 149 44.76 23.69 28.57
CA GLU A 149 44.07 23.36 29.82
C GLU A 149 42.86 24.27 30.13
N GLY A 150 42.57 25.25 29.28
CA GLY A 150 41.45 26.18 29.48
C GLY A 150 41.77 27.36 30.41
N PHE A 151 43.02 27.83 30.44
CA PHE A 151 43.46 28.98 31.26
C PHE A 151 43.99 30.13 30.41
N LEU A 152 44.15 31.30 31.04
CA LEU A 152 44.85 32.43 30.42
C LEU A 152 46.31 32.05 30.10
N PRO A 153 46.86 32.53 28.96
CA PRO A 153 48.20 32.15 28.54
C PRO A 153 49.28 32.64 29.50
N ARG A 154 49.03 33.72 30.26
CA ARG A 154 50.01 34.37 31.14
C ARG A 154 49.46 34.55 32.55
N PRO A 155 50.31 34.40 33.59
CA PRO A 155 51.71 33.93 33.55
C PRO A 155 51.84 32.49 33.03
N GLU A 156 53.04 32.09 32.57
CA GLU A 156 53.27 30.75 32.04
C GLU A 156 53.11 29.61 33.08
N TYR A 157 52.75 28.40 32.61
CA TYR A 157 52.68 27.18 33.43
C TYR A 157 53.94 27.00 34.31
N PRO A 158 53.80 26.60 35.60
CA PRO A 158 52.64 25.99 36.25
C PRO A 158 51.63 26.95 36.90
N VAL A 159 51.77 28.27 36.69
CA VAL A 159 50.79 29.21 37.22
C VAL A 159 49.63 29.34 36.22
N GLN A 160 48.43 28.95 36.66
CA GLN A 160 47.22 28.98 35.86
C GLN A 160 46.24 30.03 36.42
N ILE A 161 45.67 30.85 35.55
CA ILE A 161 44.60 31.81 35.90
C ILE A 161 43.37 31.45 35.06
N PRO A 162 42.23 31.09 35.67
CA PRO A 162 41.05 30.65 34.95
C PRO A 162 40.44 31.79 34.14
N TRP A 163 39.74 31.45 33.07
CA TRP A 163 38.83 32.39 32.44
C TRP A 163 37.63 32.61 33.35
N THR A 164 37.15 33.84 33.42
CA THR A 164 35.91 34.19 34.13
C THR A 164 34.90 34.65 33.11
N ASP A 165 33.76 33.97 33.05
CA ASP A 165 32.66 34.38 32.20
C ASP A 165 32.10 35.71 32.72
N PRO A 166 32.13 36.80 31.94
CA PRO A 166 31.64 38.11 32.36
C PRO A 166 30.11 38.18 32.53
N ALA A 167 29.36 37.25 31.93
CA ALA A 167 27.90 37.18 32.06
C ALA A 167 27.46 36.51 33.37
N THR A 168 28.19 35.50 33.83
CA THR A 168 27.85 34.73 35.05
C THR A 168 28.74 35.07 36.26
N GLY A 169 29.97 35.50 36.02
CA GLY A 169 31.00 35.72 37.05
C GLY A 169 31.73 34.45 37.51
N GLU A 170 31.41 33.30 36.91
CA GLU A 170 31.97 32.00 37.27
C GLU A 170 33.22 31.67 36.45
N GLU A 171 34.08 30.80 37.02
CA GLU A 171 35.25 30.27 36.31
C GLU A 171 34.82 29.27 35.23
N THR A 172 35.45 29.31 34.06
CA THR A 172 35.14 28.41 32.94
C THR A 172 36.39 28.03 32.16
N LYS A 173 36.37 26.85 31.53
CA LYS A 173 37.37 26.40 30.53
C LYS A 173 36.95 26.69 29.09
N PHE A 174 35.73 27.20 28.90
CA PHE A 174 35.12 27.49 27.61
C PHE A 174 34.90 29.00 27.50
N ALA A 175 35.89 29.70 26.95
CA ALA A 175 35.76 31.12 26.66
C ALA A 175 34.77 31.34 25.51
N LEU A 176 34.00 32.44 25.55
CA LEU A 176 33.13 32.83 24.44
C LEU A 176 32.05 31.79 24.07
N SER A 177 31.49 31.09 25.06
CA SER A 177 30.45 30.07 24.90
C SER A 177 29.03 30.62 24.76
N GLY A 178 28.88 31.95 24.65
CA GLY A 178 27.59 32.59 24.40
C GLY A 178 27.12 32.39 22.95
N ASP A 179 25.84 32.72 22.72
CA ASP A 179 25.22 32.64 21.40
C ASP A 179 25.13 34.03 20.76
N PRO A 180 25.90 34.33 19.70
CA PRO A 180 25.83 35.60 19.00
C PRO A 180 24.51 35.80 18.23
N VAL A 181 23.77 34.75 17.92
CA VAL A 181 22.49 34.82 17.19
C VAL A 181 21.40 35.42 18.07
N SER A 182 21.26 34.92 19.30
CA SER A 182 20.36 35.51 20.31
C SER A 182 20.98 36.71 21.06
N GLY A 183 22.30 36.88 21.00
CA GLY A 183 23.04 37.88 21.77
C GLY A 183 23.09 37.55 23.27
N SER A 184 23.02 36.28 23.63
CA SER A 184 22.99 35.79 25.02
C SER A 184 24.33 35.18 25.45
N GLY A 185 24.61 35.18 26.75
CA GLY A 185 25.85 34.64 27.31
C GLY A 185 27.09 35.49 27.00
N TRP A 186 28.27 34.86 27.04
CA TRP A 186 29.55 35.51 26.75
C TRP A 186 29.89 35.43 25.26
N VAL A 187 29.64 36.51 24.52
CA VAL A 187 29.99 36.64 23.10
C VAL A 187 31.23 37.52 22.90
N ASP A 188 31.98 37.29 21.83
CA ASP A 188 33.11 38.16 21.45
C ASP A 188 32.61 39.57 21.08
N GLY A 189 33.48 40.57 21.12
CA GLY A 189 33.11 41.98 21.00
C GLY A 189 32.80 42.67 22.33
N VAL A 190 32.51 41.91 23.39
CA VAL A 190 32.26 42.48 24.75
C VAL A 190 33.57 42.93 25.40
N GLN A 191 34.61 42.10 25.33
CA GLN A 191 35.91 42.38 25.96
C GLN A 191 36.94 42.97 24.98
N LEU A 192 36.98 42.46 23.74
CA LEU A 192 37.91 42.90 22.71
C LEU A 192 37.12 43.34 21.46
N PRO A 193 37.49 44.46 20.80
CA PRO A 193 36.89 44.85 19.53
C PRO A 193 37.23 43.84 18.41
N PRO A 194 36.53 43.85 17.26
CA PRO A 194 36.86 43.00 16.12
C PRO A 194 38.33 43.12 15.76
N GLY A 195 38.95 42.03 15.37
CA GLY A 195 40.39 42.01 15.11
C GLY A 195 40.89 40.61 14.82
N ASP A 196 42.19 40.50 14.65
CA ASP A 196 42.85 39.26 14.27
C ASP A 196 42.81 38.21 15.41
N ARG A 197 41.95 37.19 15.27
CA ARG A 197 41.61 36.19 16.29
C ARG A 197 42.26 34.84 16.01
N ARG A 198 42.74 34.18 17.06
CA ARG A 198 43.07 32.75 17.04
C ARG A 198 42.15 32.01 17.98
N LEU A 199 41.60 30.89 17.52
CA LEU A 199 40.86 29.95 18.36
C LEU A 199 41.74 28.76 18.71
N VAL A 200 41.56 28.26 19.93
CA VAL A 200 42.30 27.12 20.49
C VAL A 200 41.27 26.17 21.08
N MET A 201 40.96 25.12 20.33
CA MET A 201 40.00 24.09 20.74
C MET A 201 40.77 22.84 21.15
N ALA A 202 40.63 22.38 22.39
CA ALA A 202 41.40 21.25 22.91
C ALA A 202 40.54 20.12 23.46
N SER A 203 41.05 18.89 23.31
CA SER A 203 40.48 17.65 23.84
C SER A 203 41.53 16.92 24.67
N GLY A 204 41.21 16.69 25.96
CA GLY A 204 42.09 16.08 26.96
C GLY A 204 41.80 16.57 28.41
N PRO A 205 42.63 16.20 29.39
CA PRO A 205 43.84 15.41 29.22
C PRO A 205 43.54 13.93 29.02
N PHE A 206 44.43 13.26 28.30
CA PHE A 206 44.51 11.81 28.25
C PHE A 206 45.98 11.39 28.45
N ASN A 207 46.21 10.11 28.76
CA ASN A 207 47.57 9.56 28.87
C ASN A 207 47.92 8.65 27.69
N MET A 208 49.22 8.45 27.44
CA MET A 208 49.71 7.49 26.44
C MET A 208 50.97 6.78 26.95
N VAL A 209 51.00 5.45 26.94
CA VAL A 209 52.22 4.68 27.18
C VAL A 209 52.98 4.43 25.87
N LEU A 210 54.29 4.13 25.96
CA LEU A 210 55.12 3.91 24.77
C LEU A 210 54.55 2.80 23.88
N GLY A 211 54.23 3.16 22.64
CA GLY A 211 53.63 2.26 21.65
C GLY A 211 52.15 2.50 21.40
N ASP A 212 51.45 3.23 22.28
CA ASP A 212 50.02 3.52 22.17
C ASP A 212 49.69 4.35 20.94
N ASP A 213 48.47 4.14 20.45
CA ASP A 213 47.86 4.88 19.36
C ASP A 213 46.63 5.65 19.89
N ALA A 214 46.39 6.86 19.38
CA ALA A 214 45.21 7.66 19.68
C ALA A 214 44.67 8.29 18.39
N ASP A 215 43.37 8.15 18.17
CA ASP A 215 42.67 8.67 17.00
C ASP A 215 41.78 9.85 17.39
N VAL A 216 41.76 10.89 16.55
CA VAL A 216 40.91 12.07 16.70
C VAL A 216 40.28 12.36 15.34
N VAL A 217 38.98 12.62 15.32
CA VAL A 217 38.18 12.98 14.14
C VAL A 217 37.60 14.37 14.34
N ILE A 218 37.77 15.23 13.34
CA ILE A 218 37.36 16.63 13.35
C ILE A 218 36.62 16.95 12.06
N ALA A 219 35.56 17.73 12.14
CA ALA A 219 34.93 18.36 11.00
C ALA A 219 35.34 19.83 10.89
N LEU A 220 35.53 20.32 9.66
CA LEU A 220 35.53 21.75 9.34
C LEU A 220 34.21 22.02 8.62
N ALA A 221 33.33 22.80 9.24
CA ALA A 221 32.01 23.14 8.73
C ALA A 221 31.93 24.65 8.44
N ALA A 222 31.21 25.03 7.39
CA ALA A 222 30.95 26.43 7.06
C ALA A 222 29.48 26.64 6.67
N GLY A 223 28.93 27.80 7.02
CA GLY A 223 27.55 28.16 6.73
C GLY A 223 27.43 29.63 6.31
N THR A 224 26.53 29.91 5.36
CA THR A 224 26.25 31.28 4.88
C THR A 224 24.79 31.62 5.11
N GLY A 225 24.53 32.58 6.00
CA GLY A 225 23.23 33.21 6.21
C GLY A 225 23.09 34.50 5.39
N LEU A 226 22.26 35.43 5.86
CA LEU A 226 22.10 36.76 5.23
C LEU A 226 23.10 37.79 5.74
N ASP A 227 23.71 37.54 6.89
CA ASP A 227 24.74 38.36 7.52
C ASP A 227 25.65 37.51 8.41
N ALA A 228 26.71 38.13 8.95
CA ALA A 228 27.72 37.45 9.75
C ALA A 228 27.16 36.72 10.99
N VAL A 229 26.04 37.19 11.54
CA VAL A 229 25.43 36.59 12.74
C VAL A 229 24.56 35.40 12.36
N SER A 230 23.66 35.56 11.40
CA SER A 230 22.81 34.47 10.89
C SER A 230 23.65 33.34 10.28
N SER A 231 24.81 33.63 9.70
CA SER A 231 25.77 32.62 9.23
C SER A 231 26.24 31.66 10.33
N VAL A 232 26.29 32.08 11.60
CA VAL A 232 26.63 31.19 12.74
C VAL A 232 25.54 30.13 12.92
N SER A 233 24.26 30.50 12.81
CA SER A 233 23.15 29.54 12.87
C SER A 233 23.24 28.50 11.76
N VAL A 234 23.57 28.92 10.53
CA VAL A 234 23.76 28.01 9.40
C VAL A 234 24.97 27.11 9.60
N ALA A 235 26.08 27.61 10.13
CA ALA A 235 27.28 26.80 10.39
C ALA A 235 27.02 25.71 11.43
N LYS A 236 26.31 26.03 12.52
CA LYS A 236 25.86 25.04 13.52
C LYS A 236 24.90 24.00 12.94
N TYR A 237 24.02 24.41 12.03
CA TYR A 237 23.15 23.47 11.32
C TYR A 237 23.92 22.55 10.35
N VAL A 238 24.94 23.05 9.67
CA VAL A 238 25.82 22.21 8.84
C VAL A 238 26.59 21.21 9.71
N ASP A 239 27.01 21.64 10.90
CA ASP A 239 27.73 20.82 11.87
C ASP A 239 26.94 19.58 12.32
N THR A 240 25.62 19.68 12.51
CA THR A 240 24.79 18.51 12.87
C THR A 240 24.84 17.40 11.81
N TYR A 241 25.05 17.74 10.54
CA TYR A 241 25.26 16.73 9.48
C TYR A 241 26.64 16.09 9.55
N ALA A 242 27.66 16.82 10.03
CA ALA A 242 28.98 16.25 10.28
C ALA A 242 28.91 15.20 11.39
N GLN A 243 28.27 15.55 12.50
CA GLN A 243 28.06 14.65 13.65
C GLN A 243 27.28 13.40 13.23
N TYR A 244 26.14 13.59 12.56
CA TYR A 244 25.34 12.48 12.06
C TYR A 244 26.12 11.55 11.11
N ALA A 245 26.93 12.12 10.21
CA ALA A 245 27.76 11.31 9.31
C ALA A 245 28.80 10.49 10.08
N TYR A 246 29.41 11.07 11.11
CA TYR A 246 30.38 10.38 11.95
C TYR A 246 29.74 9.28 12.79
N ASP A 247 28.63 9.56 13.47
CA ASP A 247 27.91 8.61 14.33
C ASP A 247 27.43 7.37 13.54
N ASN A 248 27.13 7.56 12.26
CA ASN A 248 26.74 6.48 11.34
C ASN A 248 27.92 5.86 10.59
N ASN A 249 29.16 6.02 11.07
CA ASN A 249 30.38 5.49 10.44
C ASN A 249 30.52 5.86 8.95
N PHE A 250 30.01 7.03 8.57
CA PHE A 250 29.95 7.54 7.19
C PHE A 250 29.09 6.69 6.24
N SER A 251 28.24 5.80 6.78
CA SER A 251 27.22 5.03 6.06
C SER A 251 25.90 5.76 6.12
N LEU A 252 25.76 6.76 5.24
CA LEU A 252 24.58 7.63 5.20
C LEU A 252 23.37 6.96 4.55
N PRO A 253 22.14 7.32 4.94
CA PRO A 253 20.94 6.88 4.27
C PRO A 253 20.91 7.33 2.81
N SER A 254 20.23 6.53 1.99
CA SER A 254 19.98 6.82 0.59
C SER A 254 18.50 7.16 0.39
N ALA A 255 18.23 8.12 -0.49
CA ALA A 255 16.88 8.35 -0.99
C ALA A 255 16.33 7.08 -1.67
N PRO A 256 15.00 6.94 -1.79
CA PRO A 256 14.40 5.90 -2.61
C PRO A 256 14.97 5.90 -4.03
N THR A 257 14.98 4.73 -4.66
CA THR A 257 15.33 4.62 -6.08
C THR A 257 14.39 5.51 -6.91
N SER A 258 14.90 6.19 -7.93
CA SER A 258 14.05 6.97 -8.82
C SER A 258 13.04 6.06 -9.55
N PRO A 259 11.76 6.45 -9.65
CA PRO A 259 10.76 5.65 -10.35
C PRO A 259 11.06 5.57 -11.85
N SER A 260 10.44 4.60 -12.53
CA SER A 260 10.54 4.43 -13.99
C SER A 260 9.28 4.97 -14.65
N VAL A 261 9.34 6.20 -15.18
CA VAL A 261 8.17 6.90 -15.74
C VAL A 261 8.12 6.75 -17.26
N THR A 262 6.94 6.42 -17.77
CA THR A 262 6.56 6.46 -19.18
C THR A 262 5.41 7.44 -19.39
N GLY A 263 5.28 7.98 -20.59
CA GLY A 263 4.22 8.92 -20.93
C GLY A 263 3.37 8.39 -22.09
N VAL A 264 2.08 8.65 -22.04
CA VAL A 264 1.10 8.34 -23.09
C VAL A 264 0.57 9.65 -23.64
N GLU A 265 0.63 9.80 -24.97
CA GLU A 265 0.24 11.00 -25.69
C GLU A 265 -1.17 10.82 -26.27
N MET A 266 -2.07 11.75 -25.99
CA MET A 266 -3.49 11.69 -26.41
C MET A 266 -3.98 13.05 -26.91
N ASP A 267 -5.18 13.09 -27.49
CA ASP A 267 -5.76 14.32 -28.03
C ASP A 267 -6.06 15.34 -26.92
N GLY A 268 -5.25 16.40 -26.85
CA GLY A 268 -5.39 17.48 -25.87
C GLY A 268 -5.06 17.11 -24.43
N ARG A 269 -4.55 15.90 -24.16
CA ARG A 269 -4.25 15.40 -22.81
C ARG A 269 -3.06 14.44 -22.81
N ILE A 270 -2.53 14.14 -21.63
CA ILE A 270 -1.45 13.15 -21.43
C ILE A 270 -1.76 12.26 -20.24
N ALA A 271 -1.16 11.08 -20.23
CA ALA A 271 -1.02 10.24 -19.04
C ALA A 271 0.45 9.95 -18.76
N LEU A 272 0.78 9.75 -17.49
CA LEU A 272 2.06 9.27 -17.02
C LEU A 272 1.81 7.94 -16.31
N ASP A 273 2.67 6.95 -16.53
CA ASP A 273 2.62 5.64 -15.87
C ASP A 273 4.01 5.30 -15.35
N TRP A 274 4.11 5.03 -14.05
CA TRP A 274 5.30 4.51 -13.39
C TRP A 274 5.02 3.23 -12.58
N GLY A 275 3.90 2.56 -12.86
CA GLY A 275 3.50 1.29 -12.27
C GLY A 275 3.81 0.07 -13.14
N SER A 276 3.91 0.23 -14.46
CA SER A 276 4.10 -0.88 -15.41
C SER A 276 5.41 -1.67 -15.28
N ASN A 277 6.43 -1.11 -14.62
CA ASN A 277 7.69 -1.82 -14.34
C ASN A 277 7.74 -2.27 -12.88
N SER A 278 7.22 -3.47 -12.60
CA SER A 278 7.15 -4.05 -11.25
C SER A 278 8.50 -4.07 -10.52
N SER A 279 9.60 -4.38 -11.22
CA SER A 279 10.94 -4.35 -10.62
C SER A 279 11.37 -2.95 -10.19
N ALA A 280 11.03 -1.92 -10.97
CA ALA A 280 11.30 -0.54 -10.60
C ALA A 280 10.45 -0.09 -9.40
N VAL A 281 9.18 -0.50 -9.37
CA VAL A 281 8.26 -0.26 -8.25
C VAL A 281 8.81 -0.87 -6.95
N SER A 282 9.13 -2.17 -6.94
CA SER A 282 9.72 -2.84 -5.78
C SER A 282 11.03 -2.16 -5.32
N SER A 283 11.92 -1.80 -6.26
CA SER A 283 13.18 -1.12 -5.92
C SER A 283 12.98 0.28 -5.30
N THR A 284 11.83 0.90 -5.55
CA THR A 284 11.48 2.23 -5.05
C THR A 284 10.75 2.14 -3.71
N GLU A 285 9.77 1.24 -3.58
CA GLU A 285 8.82 1.21 -2.48
C GLU A 285 9.20 0.26 -1.33
N GLU A 286 9.93 -0.82 -1.61
CA GLU A 286 10.30 -1.84 -0.60
C GLU A 286 11.64 -1.54 0.10
N THR A 287 12.48 -0.68 -0.50
CA THR A 287 13.83 -0.41 0.02
C THR A 287 13.76 0.44 1.29
N VAL A 288 14.15 -0.15 2.42
CA VAL A 288 14.35 0.58 3.69
C VAL A 288 15.83 0.91 3.88
N SER A 289 16.16 2.19 3.96
CA SER A 289 17.54 2.67 4.11
C SER A 289 17.71 3.33 5.47
N THR A 290 18.38 2.67 6.41
CA THR A 290 18.62 3.18 7.79
C THR A 290 17.34 3.60 8.54
N GLY A 291 16.21 2.93 8.28
CA GLY A 291 14.90 3.26 8.86
C GLY A 291 14.07 4.28 8.07
N PHE A 292 14.62 4.85 6.98
CA PHE A 292 13.82 5.62 6.02
C PHE A 292 13.02 4.64 5.15
N GLU A 293 11.69 4.70 5.29
CA GLU A 293 10.75 3.88 4.54
C GLU A 293 10.04 4.72 3.49
N PHE A 294 9.66 4.13 2.35
CA PHE A 294 8.86 4.81 1.33
C PHE A 294 7.57 5.38 1.93
N GLU A 295 7.23 6.63 1.59
CA GLU A 295 6.03 7.31 2.09
C GLU A 295 5.10 7.75 0.95
N GLY A 296 5.64 8.20 -0.18
CA GLY A 296 4.81 8.62 -1.31
C GLY A 296 5.58 9.08 -2.54
N TYR A 297 4.82 9.50 -3.55
CA TYR A 297 5.28 10.09 -4.81
C TYR A 297 4.90 11.57 -4.91
N ASN A 298 5.72 12.36 -5.58
CA ASN A 298 5.38 13.71 -6.05
C ASN A 298 5.46 13.77 -7.58
N VAL A 299 4.51 14.48 -8.19
CA VAL A 299 4.48 14.75 -9.64
C VAL A 299 4.68 16.24 -9.87
N TYR A 300 5.58 16.58 -10.78
CA TYR A 300 5.92 17.95 -11.13
C TYR A 300 5.75 18.20 -12.62
N GLN A 301 5.21 19.36 -12.99
CA GLN A 301 5.34 19.91 -14.34
C GLN A 301 6.53 20.87 -14.39
N LEU A 302 7.43 20.69 -15.36
CA LEU A 302 8.66 21.46 -15.51
C LEU A 302 8.56 22.46 -16.69
N PRO A 303 9.20 23.65 -16.59
CA PRO A 303 9.28 24.59 -17.72
C PRO A 303 10.03 24.05 -18.95
N GLY A 304 10.96 23.11 -18.73
CA GLY A 304 11.81 22.52 -19.77
C GLY A 304 12.40 21.18 -19.33
N ALA A 305 12.85 20.37 -20.29
CA ALA A 305 13.40 19.03 -20.03
C ALA A 305 14.64 19.01 -19.08
N GLY A 306 15.39 20.11 -19.02
CA GLY A 306 16.57 20.25 -18.17
C GLY A 306 16.37 21.17 -16.97
N SER A 307 15.14 21.63 -16.72
CA SER A 307 14.86 22.49 -15.56
C SER A 307 14.96 21.69 -14.26
N PRO A 308 15.56 22.24 -13.19
CA PRO A 308 15.54 21.61 -11.87
C PRO A 308 14.11 21.61 -11.30
N LEU A 309 13.83 20.70 -10.35
CA LEU A 309 12.53 20.64 -9.66
C LEU A 309 12.14 21.97 -8.98
N THR A 310 13.11 22.79 -8.60
CA THR A 310 12.88 24.11 -7.98
C THR A 310 12.22 25.13 -8.91
N GLU A 311 12.26 24.91 -10.23
CA GLU A 311 11.52 25.70 -11.22
C GLU A 311 10.19 25.05 -11.63
N GLY A 312 9.93 23.82 -11.18
CA GLY A 312 8.73 23.06 -11.47
C GLY A 312 7.55 23.45 -10.58
N VAL A 313 6.34 23.16 -11.06
CA VAL A 313 5.11 23.23 -10.27
C VAL A 313 4.76 21.81 -9.84
N LYS A 314 4.64 21.58 -8.52
CA LYS A 314 4.13 20.31 -7.98
C LYS A 314 2.63 20.22 -8.29
N VAL A 315 2.24 19.23 -9.10
CA VAL A 315 0.85 19.08 -9.59
C VAL A 315 0.09 17.98 -8.87
N ALA A 316 0.78 17.01 -8.26
CA ALA A 316 0.16 15.97 -7.44
C ALA A 316 1.14 15.42 -6.39
N THR A 317 0.58 14.89 -5.30
CA THR A 317 1.28 14.08 -4.29
C THR A 317 0.41 12.87 -3.99
N TYR A 318 1.00 11.68 -3.94
CA TYR A 318 0.33 10.42 -3.68
C TYR A 318 1.06 9.66 -2.58
N ASP A 319 0.45 9.55 -1.41
CA ASP A 319 1.09 9.10 -0.19
C ASP A 319 0.29 8.02 0.54
N LYS A 320 0.97 7.24 1.38
CA LYS A 320 0.32 6.23 2.22
C LYS A 320 -0.80 6.88 3.05
N VAL A 321 -1.95 6.22 3.16
CA VAL A 321 -3.05 6.72 3.99
C VAL A 321 -2.71 6.48 5.46
N ASN A 322 -2.09 7.48 6.10
CA ASN A 322 -1.65 7.39 7.50
C ASN A 322 -1.74 8.76 8.21
N LEU A 323 -0.97 8.98 9.28
CA LEU A 323 -0.96 10.24 10.05
C LEU A 323 0.18 11.20 9.65
N VAL A 324 1.00 10.84 8.66
CA VAL A 324 2.21 11.56 8.22
C VAL A 324 1.86 12.56 7.11
N GLN A 325 1.30 13.71 7.49
CA GLN A 325 0.88 14.72 6.50
C GLN A 325 1.93 15.80 6.21
N ASN A 326 2.67 16.25 7.23
CA ASN A 326 3.72 17.26 7.02
C ASN A 326 5.02 16.75 7.62
N ILE A 327 6.02 16.57 6.77
CA ILE A 327 7.36 16.23 7.19
C ILE A 327 8.17 17.53 7.23
N LEU A 328 8.48 17.96 8.45
CA LEU A 328 9.24 19.18 8.71
C LEU A 328 10.70 18.82 8.96
N ASP A 329 11.58 19.45 8.18
CA ASP A 329 13.03 19.43 8.43
C ASP A 329 13.57 20.85 8.61
N PRO A 330 14.64 21.02 9.39
CA PRO A 330 15.33 22.29 9.49
C PRO A 330 15.87 22.72 8.11
N THR A 331 15.70 23.99 7.78
CA THR A 331 16.22 24.57 6.54
C THR A 331 16.56 26.04 6.74
N VAL A 332 17.43 26.58 5.87
CA VAL A 332 17.79 28.00 5.91
C VAL A 332 16.67 28.80 5.27
N ASP A 333 15.99 29.63 6.05
CA ASP A 333 14.98 30.55 5.54
C ASP A 333 15.65 31.65 4.70
N PRO A 334 15.33 31.78 3.39
CA PRO A 334 15.96 32.76 2.53
C PRO A 334 15.64 34.21 2.91
N LEU A 335 14.60 34.47 3.71
CA LEU A 335 14.21 35.82 4.13
C LEU A 335 14.94 36.30 5.39
N THR A 336 15.26 35.39 6.30
CA THR A 336 15.92 35.72 7.58
C THR A 336 17.35 35.23 7.68
N GLY A 337 17.74 34.23 6.87
CA GLY A 337 19.04 33.56 6.95
C GLY A 337 19.20 32.64 8.16
N LEU A 338 18.13 32.45 8.94
CA LEU A 338 18.10 31.59 10.12
C LEU A 338 17.62 30.19 9.74
N VAL A 339 17.99 29.22 10.57
CA VAL A 339 17.52 27.84 10.44
C VAL A 339 16.14 27.74 11.09
N VAL A 340 15.15 27.32 10.31
CA VAL A 340 13.76 27.12 10.75
C VAL A 340 13.24 25.79 10.23
N ASP A 341 12.30 25.19 10.95
CA ASP A 341 11.59 24.01 10.45
C ASP A 341 10.67 24.41 9.29
N ALA A 342 10.85 23.77 8.14
CA ALA A 342 10.03 23.96 6.96
C ALA A 342 9.49 22.63 6.46
N ALA A 343 8.29 22.65 5.87
CA ALA A 343 7.73 21.48 5.21
C ALA A 343 8.61 21.10 4.01
N LYS A 344 9.26 19.94 4.10
CA LYS A 344 9.95 19.31 2.96
C LYS A 344 9.00 18.48 2.13
N GLN A 345 8.10 17.76 2.81
CA GLN A 345 7.02 17.01 2.16
C GLN A 345 5.69 17.37 2.80
N THR A 346 4.66 17.45 1.95
CA THR A 346 3.28 17.66 2.35
C THR A 346 2.47 16.57 1.68
N GLY A 347 2.13 15.54 2.45
CA GLY A 347 1.22 14.47 2.08
C GLY A 347 -0.23 14.94 2.00
N THR A 348 -1.04 14.16 1.29
CA THR A 348 -2.47 14.42 1.07
C THR A 348 -3.35 13.34 1.68
N ASN A 349 -2.77 12.22 2.12
CA ASN A 349 -3.45 10.97 2.47
C ASN A 349 -4.41 10.48 1.37
N SER A 350 -4.12 10.78 0.10
CA SER A 350 -4.96 10.33 -1.02
C SER A 350 -4.83 8.84 -1.32
N GLY A 351 -3.79 8.20 -0.77
CA GLY A 351 -3.33 6.89 -1.21
C GLY A 351 -2.21 7.01 -2.24
N VAL A 352 -1.31 6.04 -2.20
CA VAL A 352 -0.29 5.81 -3.23
C VAL A 352 -0.98 5.55 -4.58
N GLN A 353 -0.45 6.11 -5.65
CA GLN A 353 -0.92 5.94 -7.03
C GLN A 353 0.30 5.94 -7.95
N ARG A 354 0.24 5.15 -9.03
CA ARG A 354 1.37 4.98 -9.97
C ARG A 354 1.13 5.51 -11.38
N TYR A 355 0.14 6.40 -11.50
CA TYR A 355 -0.21 7.05 -12.75
C TYR A 355 -0.69 8.48 -12.49
N PHE A 356 -0.69 9.31 -13.53
CA PHE A 356 -1.20 10.68 -13.47
C PHE A 356 -1.72 11.10 -14.83
N GLU A 357 -2.90 11.72 -14.87
CA GLU A 357 -3.51 12.22 -16.10
C GLU A 357 -3.81 13.71 -15.97
N THR A 358 -3.63 14.45 -17.06
CA THR A 358 -4.00 15.87 -17.12
C THR A 358 -4.23 16.33 -18.55
N ASP A 359 -5.16 17.27 -18.71
CA ASP A 359 -5.41 18.03 -19.93
C ASP A 359 -5.01 19.52 -19.76
N TYR A 360 -4.32 19.85 -18.67
CA TYR A 360 -4.04 21.22 -18.26
C TYR A 360 -2.55 21.51 -18.06
N ASP A 361 -2.10 22.65 -18.60
CA ASP A 361 -0.75 23.17 -18.46
C ASP A 361 -0.69 24.18 -17.31
N GLU A 362 -0.19 23.76 -16.15
CA GLU A 362 -0.03 24.59 -14.95
C GLU A 362 1.04 25.67 -15.12
N ILE A 363 2.08 25.41 -15.92
CA ILE A 363 3.14 26.39 -16.19
C ILE A 363 2.60 27.57 -17.01
N ARG A 364 1.72 27.30 -17.99
CA ARG A 364 1.13 28.34 -18.86
C ARG A 364 -0.30 28.76 -18.47
N GLY A 365 -0.94 28.07 -17.53
CA GLY A 365 -2.27 28.36 -17.01
C GLY A 365 -3.39 28.23 -18.04
N ARG A 366 -3.38 27.16 -18.84
CA ARG A 366 -4.37 26.92 -19.92
C ARG A 366 -4.47 25.43 -20.29
N PRO A 367 -5.52 24.99 -21.01
CA PRO A 367 -5.58 23.63 -21.55
C PRO A 367 -4.39 23.30 -22.44
N MET A 368 -3.99 22.03 -22.45
CA MET A 368 -2.92 21.53 -23.30
C MET A 368 -3.28 21.66 -24.79
N SER A 369 -2.26 21.71 -25.63
CA SER A 369 -2.42 21.89 -27.08
C SER A 369 -1.57 20.87 -27.82
N ASN A 370 -2.14 20.28 -28.87
CA ASN A 370 -1.44 19.25 -29.61
C ASN A 370 -0.19 19.79 -30.31
N GLY A 371 0.87 18.98 -30.33
CA GLY A 371 2.17 19.32 -30.93
C GLY A 371 3.05 20.25 -30.07
N VAL A 372 2.62 20.59 -28.86
CA VAL A 372 3.43 21.28 -27.84
C VAL A 372 4.12 20.25 -26.96
N SER A 373 5.42 20.43 -26.69
CA SER A 373 6.12 19.58 -25.72
C SER A 373 5.85 20.06 -24.29
N TYR A 374 5.52 19.10 -23.43
CA TYR A 374 5.36 19.24 -22.00
C TYR A 374 6.36 18.34 -21.29
N TYR A 375 6.82 18.79 -20.13
CA TYR A 375 7.88 18.14 -19.38
C TYR A 375 7.35 17.84 -17.99
N PHE A 376 7.40 16.58 -17.60
CA PHE A 376 6.98 16.14 -16.27
C PHE A 376 8.11 15.40 -15.58
N ALA A 377 8.07 15.35 -14.26
CA ALA A 377 8.95 14.53 -13.46
C ALA A 377 8.19 13.89 -12.30
N VAL A 378 8.55 12.65 -11.98
CA VAL A 378 8.07 11.96 -10.78
C VAL A 378 9.24 11.66 -9.85
N THR A 379 9.03 11.84 -8.56
CA THR A 379 9.97 11.48 -7.49
C THR A 379 9.25 10.65 -6.45
N ALA A 380 9.99 9.77 -5.77
CA ALA A 380 9.55 9.11 -4.54
C ALA A 380 10.22 9.77 -3.33
N TYR A 381 9.53 9.81 -2.19
CA TYR A 381 10.11 10.27 -0.95
C TYR A 381 9.89 9.26 0.18
N SER A 382 10.82 9.27 1.13
CA SER A 382 10.79 8.43 2.32
C SER A 382 10.50 9.22 3.58
N PHE A 383 10.14 8.53 4.65
CA PHE A 383 9.95 9.08 5.99
C PHE A 383 10.69 8.24 7.03
N LEU A 384 11.35 8.92 7.96
CA LEU A 384 11.98 8.34 9.15
C LEU A 384 11.11 8.67 10.38
N ALA A 385 10.42 7.64 10.89
CA ALA A 385 9.52 7.80 12.04
C ALA A 385 10.29 8.04 13.35
N ASP A 386 11.42 7.35 13.54
CA ASP A 386 12.32 7.52 14.68
C ASP A 386 13.57 8.31 14.25
N ASN A 387 13.62 9.57 14.65
CA ASN A 387 14.59 10.55 14.17
C ASN A 387 15.66 10.88 15.23
N GLU A 388 15.92 9.98 16.19
CA GLU A 388 16.98 10.21 17.17
C GLU A 388 18.35 10.38 16.47
N GLY A 389 19.00 11.52 16.71
CA GLY A 389 20.29 11.87 16.12
C GLY A 389 20.28 12.30 14.64
N SER A 390 19.22 12.06 13.88
CA SER A 390 19.15 12.46 12.45
C SER A 390 18.74 13.93 12.26
N PRO A 391 19.46 14.72 11.45
CA PRO A 391 19.11 16.12 11.18
C PRO A 391 17.99 16.29 10.14
N PHE A 392 17.47 15.20 9.56
CA PHE A 392 16.40 15.20 8.55
C PHE A 392 15.53 13.95 8.66
N LYS A 393 14.25 14.07 8.29
CA LYS A 393 13.22 13.03 8.41
C LYS A 393 12.76 12.49 7.06
N THR A 394 13.18 13.10 5.95
CA THR A 394 12.80 12.65 4.62
C THR A 394 13.93 12.78 3.62
N LEU A 395 13.95 11.86 2.66
CA LEU A 395 14.80 11.91 1.49
C LEU A 395 13.94 11.76 0.24
N GLU A 396 14.19 12.56 -0.78
CA GLU A 396 13.48 12.52 -2.06
C GLU A 396 14.41 12.02 -3.16
N SER A 397 13.92 11.09 -3.99
CA SER A 397 14.68 10.47 -5.08
C SER A 397 15.09 11.49 -6.13
N GLY A 398 16.03 11.11 -7.00
CA GLY A 398 16.27 11.86 -8.24
C GLY A 398 14.99 11.95 -9.09
N ALA A 399 14.84 13.03 -9.84
CA ALA A 399 13.69 13.27 -10.72
C ALA A 399 13.69 12.33 -11.94
N ALA A 400 12.65 11.50 -12.08
CA ALA A 400 12.41 10.71 -13.27
C ALA A 400 11.63 11.55 -14.30
N GLY A 401 12.37 12.23 -15.18
CA GLY A 401 11.81 13.15 -16.17
C GLY A 401 11.29 12.45 -17.44
N VAL A 402 10.15 12.94 -17.95
CA VAL A 402 9.53 12.49 -19.20
C VAL A 402 9.07 13.69 -20.02
N THR A 403 9.24 13.60 -21.35
CA THR A 403 8.73 14.59 -22.30
C THR A 403 7.57 13.97 -23.07
N VAL A 404 6.45 14.66 -23.12
CA VAL A 404 5.22 14.22 -23.81
C VAL A 404 4.70 15.33 -24.72
N VAL A 405 4.15 14.95 -25.85
CA VAL A 405 3.60 15.84 -26.89
C VAL A 405 2.18 15.38 -27.21
N PRO A 406 1.13 15.95 -26.58
CA PRO A 406 -0.26 15.62 -26.88
C PRO A 406 -0.54 15.66 -28.38
N HIS A 407 -1.30 14.69 -28.86
CA HIS A 407 -1.74 14.60 -30.24
C HIS A 407 -2.90 13.61 -30.38
N ASP A 408 -3.73 13.82 -31.40
CA ASP A 408 -4.71 12.83 -31.84
C ASP A 408 -4.02 11.56 -32.35
N ALA A 409 -4.73 10.43 -32.45
CA ALA A 409 -4.12 9.17 -32.90
C ALA A 409 -3.38 9.33 -34.23
N ASN A 410 -2.19 8.74 -34.34
CA ASN A 410 -1.40 8.79 -35.57
C ASN A 410 -2.21 8.21 -36.74
N PRO A 411 -2.06 8.75 -37.98
CA PRO A 411 -2.79 8.22 -39.13
C PRO A 411 -2.56 6.71 -39.32
N GLY A 412 -3.64 5.94 -39.27
CA GLY A 412 -3.60 4.47 -39.39
C GLY A 412 -3.53 3.71 -38.06
N LEU A 413 -3.37 4.41 -36.93
CA LEU A 413 -3.49 3.83 -35.58
C LEU A 413 -4.97 3.77 -35.17
N THR A 414 -5.41 2.61 -34.71
CA THR A 414 -6.71 2.40 -34.06
C THR A 414 -6.47 2.00 -32.62
N VAL A 415 -6.95 2.83 -31.69
CA VAL A 415 -6.94 2.53 -30.25
C VAL A 415 -8.22 1.78 -29.93
N ASN A 416 -8.11 0.47 -29.64
CA ASN A 416 -9.28 -0.38 -29.41
C ASN A 416 -9.84 -0.22 -27.99
N ASN A 417 -8.96 0.05 -27.03
CA ASN A 417 -9.28 0.22 -25.62
C ASN A 417 -8.64 1.52 -25.12
N GLU A 418 -9.45 2.55 -24.89
CA GLU A 418 -8.96 3.86 -24.43
C GLU A 418 -8.74 3.88 -22.91
N ILE A 419 -7.79 4.71 -22.47
CA ILE A 419 -7.57 5.00 -21.05
C ILE A 419 -8.86 5.58 -20.45
N GLY A 420 -9.32 4.97 -19.35
CA GLY A 420 -10.57 5.31 -18.66
C GLY A 420 -11.85 4.78 -19.32
N SER A 421 -11.76 3.92 -20.34
CA SER A 421 -12.93 3.25 -20.90
C SER A 421 -13.39 2.07 -20.05
N ASP A 422 -14.70 1.82 -20.02
CA ASP A 422 -15.28 0.69 -19.30
C ASP A 422 -14.87 -0.65 -19.95
N VAL A 423 -14.50 -1.61 -19.12
CA VAL A 423 -14.16 -2.98 -19.54
C VAL A 423 -15.29 -3.91 -19.15
N ALA A 424 -15.85 -4.62 -20.14
CA ALA A 424 -16.89 -5.60 -19.87
C ALA A 424 -16.28 -6.85 -19.20
N VAL A 425 -16.70 -7.12 -17.96
CA VAL A 425 -16.32 -8.32 -17.21
C VAL A 425 -17.49 -9.30 -17.20
N THR A 426 -17.21 -10.57 -17.44
CA THR A 426 -18.16 -11.68 -17.33
C THR A 426 -17.87 -12.47 -16.06
N HIS A 427 -18.88 -12.72 -15.24
CA HIS A 427 -18.80 -13.53 -14.02
C HIS A 427 -19.48 -14.89 -14.23
N SER A 428 -18.86 -15.94 -13.71
CA SER A 428 -19.43 -17.27 -13.54
C SER A 428 -19.27 -17.67 -12.08
N GLY A 429 -20.36 -17.99 -11.40
CA GLY A 429 -20.36 -18.33 -9.99
C GLY A 429 -21.62 -17.83 -9.29
N THR A 430 -21.59 -17.79 -7.95
CA THR A 430 -22.75 -17.39 -7.12
C THR A 430 -22.52 -16.09 -6.36
N ALA A 431 -21.27 -15.62 -6.24
CA ALA A 431 -20.92 -14.48 -5.42
C ALA A 431 -21.56 -13.16 -5.89
N ASN A 432 -21.89 -12.30 -4.94
CA ASN A 432 -22.18 -10.89 -5.21
C ASN A 432 -20.87 -10.08 -5.21
N ALA A 433 -19.96 -10.47 -6.09
CA ALA A 433 -18.66 -9.84 -6.26
C ALA A 433 -18.54 -9.22 -7.66
N GLU A 434 -17.65 -8.25 -7.78
CA GLU A 434 -17.35 -7.57 -9.03
C GLU A 434 -15.83 -7.43 -9.19
N VAL A 435 -15.39 -7.34 -10.44
CA VAL A 435 -14.00 -7.04 -10.78
C VAL A 435 -13.99 -5.76 -11.59
N GLU A 436 -13.23 -4.79 -11.12
CA GLU A 436 -12.98 -3.52 -11.80
C GLU A 436 -11.63 -3.59 -12.52
N VAL A 437 -11.60 -3.18 -13.79
CA VAL A 437 -10.39 -3.18 -14.60
C VAL A 437 -10.13 -1.76 -15.10
N ASN A 438 -9.00 -1.19 -14.68
CA ASN A 438 -8.63 0.19 -14.99
C ASN A 438 -7.48 0.22 -16.00
N ILE A 439 -7.73 0.72 -17.21
CA ILE A 439 -6.72 0.85 -18.26
C ILE A 439 -5.90 2.11 -18.01
N LEU A 440 -4.60 1.96 -17.78
CA LEU A 440 -3.66 3.04 -17.50
C LEU A 440 -2.77 3.40 -18.71
N ASN A 441 -2.47 2.41 -19.54
CA ASN A 441 -1.63 2.59 -20.72
C ASN A 441 -2.08 1.66 -21.85
N SER A 442 -2.78 2.23 -22.84
CA SER A 442 -3.30 1.49 -23.99
C SER A 442 -2.20 0.88 -24.87
N ASP A 443 -0.99 1.44 -24.88
CA ASP A 443 0.10 0.97 -25.75
C ASP A 443 0.72 -0.35 -25.26
N ASN A 444 0.48 -0.71 -24.00
CA ASN A 444 0.97 -1.95 -23.39
C ASN A 444 -0.05 -3.10 -23.42
N LEU A 445 -1.29 -2.83 -23.86
CA LEU A 445 -2.35 -3.84 -23.94
C LEU A 445 -1.99 -4.95 -24.94
N LYS A 446 -2.51 -6.15 -24.69
CA LYS A 446 -2.33 -7.32 -25.53
C LYS A 446 -3.70 -7.87 -25.96
N ASP A 447 -3.72 -8.48 -27.15
CA ASP A 447 -4.87 -9.28 -27.61
C ASP A 447 -4.95 -10.58 -26.80
N ASP A 448 -5.60 -10.53 -25.63
CA ASP A 448 -5.72 -11.68 -24.74
C ASP A 448 -7.02 -11.63 -23.94
N THR A 449 -7.41 -12.78 -23.40
CA THR A 449 -8.48 -12.90 -22.41
C THR A 449 -7.85 -13.22 -21.07
N TYR A 450 -8.22 -12.42 -20.07
CA TYR A 450 -7.74 -12.52 -18.71
C TYR A 450 -8.81 -13.14 -17.83
N LYS A 451 -8.37 -13.87 -16.83
CA LYS A 451 -9.19 -14.62 -15.90
C LYS A 451 -8.75 -14.33 -14.47
N VAL A 452 -9.70 -13.88 -13.64
CA VAL A 452 -9.56 -13.78 -12.19
C VAL A 452 -10.19 -15.01 -11.57
N SER A 453 -9.41 -15.76 -10.79
CA SER A 453 -9.86 -16.97 -10.08
C SER A 453 -9.51 -16.92 -8.61
N PHE A 454 -10.31 -17.58 -7.78
CA PHE A 454 -10.14 -17.61 -6.33
C PHE A 454 -9.73 -19.00 -5.85
N ASP A 455 -8.82 -19.05 -4.90
CA ASP A 455 -8.36 -20.28 -4.26
C ASP A 455 -7.95 -20.04 -2.81
N GLN A 456 -7.40 -21.09 -2.18
CA GLN A 456 -6.88 -21.07 -0.82
C GLN A 456 -5.46 -21.65 -0.79
N GLN A 457 -4.67 -21.20 0.18
CA GLN A 457 -3.38 -21.78 0.53
C GLN A 457 -3.32 -22.00 2.04
N HIS A 458 -2.83 -23.19 2.41
CA HIS A 458 -2.65 -23.60 3.78
C HIS A 458 -1.19 -23.46 4.22
N PHE A 459 -1.00 -22.97 5.44
CA PHE A 459 0.30 -22.71 6.04
C PHE A 459 0.37 -23.28 7.44
N TYR A 460 1.58 -23.66 7.86
CA TYR A 460 1.89 -23.98 9.25
C TYR A 460 3.15 -23.26 9.71
N ARG A 461 3.22 -22.95 11.01
CA ARG A 461 4.37 -22.27 11.61
C ARG A 461 5.29 -23.30 12.25
N ASP A 462 6.51 -23.41 11.74
CA ASP A 462 7.52 -24.35 12.19
C ASP A 462 8.10 -23.98 13.57
N LEU A 463 8.95 -24.84 14.15
CA LEU A 463 9.58 -24.61 15.46
C LEU A 463 10.48 -23.37 15.52
N ALA A 464 10.94 -22.84 14.38
CA ALA A 464 11.71 -21.59 14.31
C ALA A 464 10.79 -20.35 14.25
N GLY A 465 9.47 -20.56 14.15
CA GLY A 465 8.47 -19.50 14.03
C GLY A 465 8.28 -18.96 12.62
N ILE A 466 8.74 -19.71 11.60
CA ILE A 466 8.62 -19.35 10.20
C ILE A 466 7.39 -20.08 9.62
N TRP A 467 6.61 -19.38 8.79
CA TRP A 467 5.50 -19.98 8.08
C TRP A 467 6.00 -20.79 6.88
N GLN A 468 5.46 -21.99 6.73
CA GLN A 468 5.73 -22.93 5.64
C GLN A 468 4.42 -23.24 4.93
N LYS A 469 4.48 -23.41 3.60
CA LYS A 469 3.34 -23.93 2.81
C LYS A 469 3.17 -25.41 3.11
N SER A 470 1.96 -25.86 3.43
CA SER A 470 1.68 -27.30 3.43
C SER A 470 1.58 -27.79 1.98
N ASP A 471 2.29 -28.87 1.63
CA ASP A 471 2.42 -29.36 0.25
C ASP A 471 1.08 -29.52 -0.47
N THR A 472 0.87 -28.75 -1.53
CA THR A 472 -0.19 -28.98 -2.55
C THR A 472 0.49 -29.32 -3.89
N PRO A 473 0.42 -30.57 -4.39
CA PRO A 473 1.02 -30.92 -5.67
C PRO A 473 0.29 -30.22 -6.84
N GLY A 474 0.95 -29.24 -7.48
CA GLY A 474 0.80 -28.85 -8.88
C GLY A 474 -0.63 -28.74 -9.45
N ARG A 475 -1.24 -27.55 -9.32
CA ARG A 475 -2.49 -27.16 -9.99
C ARG A 475 -2.37 -27.33 -11.52
N THR A 476 -2.99 -28.37 -12.09
CA THR A 476 -3.05 -28.59 -13.54
C THR A 476 -4.49 -28.40 -14.00
N ALA A 477 -4.70 -27.58 -15.04
CA ALA A 477 -6.00 -27.31 -15.62
C ALA A 477 -6.72 -28.59 -16.07
N GLY A 478 -7.72 -29.02 -15.30
CA GLY A 478 -8.58 -30.16 -15.57
C GLY A 478 -9.67 -29.84 -16.59
N LYS A 479 -10.14 -30.86 -17.29
CA LYS A 479 -11.29 -30.78 -18.20
C LYS A 479 -12.60 -30.67 -17.40
N ILE A 480 -13.68 -30.35 -18.11
CA ILE A 480 -14.95 -29.78 -17.63
C ILE A 480 -15.71 -30.59 -16.54
N MET A 481 -15.33 -31.82 -16.16
CA MET A 481 -15.97 -32.64 -15.09
C MET A 481 -15.00 -33.70 -14.49
N ASP A 482 -13.78 -33.30 -14.13
CA ASP A 482 -12.72 -34.22 -13.68
C ASP A 482 -12.27 -33.88 -12.25
N CYS A 483 -12.53 -34.76 -11.27
CA CYS A 483 -12.15 -34.57 -9.88
C CYS A 483 -10.68 -34.94 -9.57
N SER A 484 -9.92 -35.46 -10.55
CA SER A 484 -8.50 -35.80 -10.36
C SER A 484 -7.56 -34.65 -9.97
N PRO A 485 -7.87 -33.37 -10.22
CA PRO A 485 -7.10 -32.24 -9.70
C PRO A 485 -7.34 -31.96 -8.21
N SER A 486 -8.30 -32.61 -7.56
CA SER A 486 -8.53 -32.45 -6.11
C SER A 486 -7.34 -32.98 -5.32
N THR A 487 -6.93 -32.27 -4.27
CA THR A 487 -5.72 -32.58 -3.51
C THR A 487 -5.95 -32.68 -2.02
N VAL A 488 -5.06 -33.37 -1.32
CA VAL A 488 -4.93 -33.30 0.13
C VAL A 488 -3.54 -32.83 0.50
N SER A 489 -3.46 -31.85 1.38
CA SER A 489 -2.22 -31.44 2.07
C SER A 489 -2.24 -31.91 3.52
N ALA A 490 -1.09 -32.25 4.09
CA ALA A 490 -0.97 -32.75 5.46
C ALA A 490 0.05 -31.94 6.26
N ALA A 491 -0.32 -31.52 7.47
CA ALA A 491 0.56 -30.87 8.43
C ALA A 491 0.45 -31.53 9.81
N ALA A 492 1.53 -31.53 10.59
CA ALA A 492 1.51 -31.96 11.98
C ALA A 492 1.76 -30.75 12.88
N ILE A 493 0.86 -30.52 13.85
CA ILE A 493 1.03 -29.46 14.85
C ILE A 493 0.97 -30.02 16.27
N ALA A 494 1.66 -29.34 17.19
CA ALA A 494 1.51 -29.62 18.62
C ALA A 494 0.04 -29.41 19.03
N SER A 495 -0.57 -30.45 19.60
CA SER A 495 -1.99 -30.41 19.99
C SER A 495 -2.19 -29.59 21.27
N ALA A 496 -3.42 -29.08 21.45
CA ALA A 496 -3.87 -28.56 22.74
C ALA A 496 -3.93 -29.67 23.82
N ASP A 497 -4.12 -30.91 23.40
CA ASP A 497 -4.02 -32.08 24.27
C ASP A 497 -2.55 -32.37 24.56
N VAL A 498 -2.18 -32.20 25.84
CA VAL A 498 -0.77 -32.27 26.26
C VAL A 498 -0.20 -33.66 25.99
N GLY A 499 0.81 -33.70 25.11
CA GLY A 499 1.56 -34.91 24.79
C GLY A 499 1.13 -35.59 23.48
N THR A 500 0.18 -35.03 22.75
CA THR A 500 -0.27 -35.53 21.43
C THR A 500 0.04 -34.53 20.32
N ILE A 501 -0.16 -34.98 19.08
CA ILE A 501 0.02 -34.21 17.84
C ILE A 501 -1.31 -34.22 17.10
N ASP A 502 -1.72 -33.09 16.55
CA ASP A 502 -2.84 -33.01 15.62
C ASP A 502 -2.32 -33.04 14.20
N LEU A 503 -2.70 -34.06 13.44
CA LEU A 503 -2.50 -34.11 12.00
C LEU A 503 -3.67 -33.38 11.33
N LEU A 504 -3.37 -32.27 10.68
CA LEU A 504 -4.33 -31.50 9.89
C LEU A 504 -4.23 -31.96 8.44
N LEU A 505 -5.21 -32.72 7.99
CA LEU A 505 -5.35 -33.18 6.61
C LEU A 505 -6.35 -32.26 5.91
N THR A 506 -5.86 -31.41 5.03
CA THR A 506 -6.70 -30.42 4.35
C THR A 506 -7.00 -30.89 2.94
N PHE A 507 -8.28 -31.12 2.68
CA PHE A 507 -8.83 -31.54 1.41
C PHE A 507 -9.29 -30.31 0.62
N ASP A 508 -8.72 -30.15 -0.58
CA ASP A 508 -9.11 -29.14 -1.55
C ASP A 508 -9.90 -29.78 -2.69
N LEU A 509 -11.20 -29.47 -2.75
CA LEU A 509 -12.08 -29.96 -3.80
C LEU A 509 -11.86 -29.17 -5.10
N VAL A 510 -11.48 -29.88 -6.16
CA VAL A 510 -11.39 -29.33 -7.52
C VAL A 510 -12.08 -30.31 -8.47
N CYS A 511 -13.37 -30.06 -8.68
CA CYS A 511 -14.20 -30.79 -9.63
C CYS A 511 -14.89 -29.77 -10.55
N PRO A 512 -14.34 -29.50 -11.75
CA PRO A 512 -14.95 -28.57 -12.70
C PRO A 512 -16.43 -28.92 -12.98
N GLY A 513 -17.30 -27.93 -13.09
CA GLY A 513 -18.74 -28.13 -13.33
C GLY A 513 -19.59 -28.45 -12.09
N GLY A 514 -19.00 -28.40 -10.88
CA GLY A 514 -19.73 -28.46 -9.62
C GLY A 514 -20.11 -29.88 -9.15
N ALA A 515 -19.35 -30.90 -9.56
CA ALA A 515 -19.55 -32.26 -9.06
C ALA A 515 -19.09 -32.40 -7.59
N TRP A 516 -19.84 -33.16 -6.80
CA TRP A 516 -19.53 -33.49 -5.42
C TRP A 516 -18.81 -34.83 -5.35
N ILE A 517 -18.28 -35.20 -4.19
CA ILE A 517 -17.55 -36.46 -4.02
C ILE A 517 -18.23 -37.34 -2.99
N ASP A 518 -18.19 -38.65 -3.19
CA ASP A 518 -18.77 -39.65 -2.29
C ASP A 518 -17.95 -39.80 -1.00
N GLY A 519 -16.64 -39.56 -1.04
CA GLY A 519 -15.78 -39.73 0.12
C GLY A 519 -14.32 -39.31 -0.08
N VAL A 520 -13.64 -39.08 1.04
CA VAL A 520 -12.19 -38.82 1.12
C VAL A 520 -11.55 -39.90 1.96
N GLN A 521 -10.59 -40.61 1.35
CA GLN A 521 -9.80 -41.67 1.96
C GLN A 521 -8.38 -41.17 2.23
N PHE A 522 -7.85 -41.50 3.41
CA PHE A 522 -6.47 -41.27 3.80
C PHE A 522 -5.79 -42.60 4.13
N GLU A 523 -4.62 -42.84 3.54
CA GLU A 523 -3.82 -44.05 3.69
C GLU A 523 -2.54 -43.74 4.46
N PHE A 524 -2.38 -44.35 5.63
CA PHE A 524 -1.21 -44.18 6.49
C PHE A 524 -0.25 -45.37 6.36
N PRO A 525 1.03 -45.21 6.76
CA PRO A 525 1.99 -46.31 6.75
C PRO A 525 1.57 -47.48 7.66
N GLU A 526 2.04 -48.69 7.33
CA GLU A 526 1.69 -49.91 8.06
C GLU A 526 1.97 -49.79 9.57
N GLY A 527 0.94 -50.05 10.39
CA GLY A 527 1.00 -50.01 11.85
C GLY A 527 0.74 -48.64 12.48
N PHE A 528 0.54 -47.59 11.67
CA PHE A 528 0.30 -46.23 12.15
C PHE A 528 -0.98 -46.11 12.99
N ALA A 529 -2.00 -46.92 12.71
CA ALA A 529 -3.27 -46.95 13.44
C ALA A 529 -3.12 -47.11 14.96
N SER A 530 -2.02 -47.73 15.42
CA SER A 530 -1.73 -47.90 16.84
C SER A 530 -1.43 -46.59 17.60
N ASN A 531 -1.11 -45.51 16.87
CA ASN A 531 -0.82 -44.21 17.43
C ASN A 531 -2.05 -43.29 17.48
N VAL A 532 -3.14 -43.63 16.80
CA VAL A 532 -4.32 -42.77 16.61
C VAL A 532 -5.20 -42.78 17.85
N ASN A 533 -5.58 -41.59 18.32
CA ASN A 533 -6.44 -41.40 19.49
C ASN A 533 -7.89 -41.08 19.06
N SER A 534 -8.06 -40.19 18.09
CA SER A 534 -9.37 -39.75 17.56
C SER A 534 -9.22 -39.11 16.18
N TRP A 535 -10.32 -39.01 15.44
CA TRP A 535 -10.42 -38.30 14.18
C TRP A 535 -11.76 -37.57 14.09
N ALA A 536 -11.80 -36.46 13.35
CA ALA A 536 -13.03 -35.75 13.04
C ALA A 536 -12.84 -34.85 11.81
N ILE A 537 -13.95 -34.52 11.15
CA ILE A 537 -14.02 -33.36 10.26
C ILE A 537 -14.04 -32.12 11.17
N THR A 538 -13.07 -31.22 10.99
CA THR A 538 -12.86 -30.04 11.84
C THR A 538 -12.86 -28.72 11.07
N GLY A 539 -12.75 -28.77 9.74
CA GLY A 539 -12.87 -27.61 8.87
C GLY A 539 -14.32 -27.25 8.61
N GLY A 540 -14.58 -25.98 8.27
CA GLY A 540 -15.93 -25.46 8.03
C GLY A 540 -16.50 -25.74 6.64
N GLY A 541 -16.04 -26.79 5.96
CA GLY A 541 -16.54 -27.13 4.62
C GLY A 541 -17.93 -27.76 4.70
N ASN A 542 -18.70 -27.57 3.62
CA ASN A 542 -20.04 -28.13 3.45
C ASN A 542 -19.94 -29.65 3.26
N VAL A 543 -20.63 -30.40 4.11
CA VAL A 543 -20.74 -31.86 4.08
C VAL A 543 -22.19 -32.24 4.38
N CYS A 544 -22.82 -32.99 3.48
CA CYS A 544 -24.19 -33.50 3.63
C CYS A 544 -25.24 -32.41 3.91
N SER A 545 -25.14 -31.25 3.26
CA SER A 545 -26.02 -30.10 3.52
C SER A 545 -27.49 -30.38 3.17
N TYR A 546 -27.79 -31.33 2.28
CA TYR A 546 -29.14 -31.64 1.79
C TYR A 546 -29.75 -32.89 2.45
N GLY A 547 -28.96 -33.63 3.23
CA GLY A 547 -29.39 -34.83 3.94
C GLY A 547 -29.69 -36.03 3.04
N THR A 548 -29.76 -37.23 3.64
CA THR A 548 -29.93 -38.51 2.93
C THR A 548 -31.22 -38.58 2.10
N ASP A 549 -32.30 -37.96 2.58
CA ASP A 549 -33.63 -38.03 1.94
C ASP A 549 -33.69 -37.30 0.58
N SER A 550 -32.74 -36.39 0.31
CA SER A 550 -32.60 -35.70 -0.97
C SER A 550 -31.96 -36.56 -2.06
N GLY A 551 -31.42 -37.74 -1.70
CA GLY A 551 -30.55 -38.53 -2.55
C GLY A 551 -29.06 -38.20 -2.39
N GLN A 552 -28.69 -37.37 -1.40
CA GLN A 552 -27.30 -37.14 -1.03
C GLN A 552 -26.70 -38.35 -0.31
N ASN A 553 -25.47 -38.71 -0.64
CA ASN A 553 -24.78 -39.82 -0.01
C ASN A 553 -24.15 -39.44 1.34
N CYS A 554 -24.97 -39.30 2.37
CA CYS A 554 -24.54 -38.89 3.71
C CYS A 554 -24.04 -40.04 4.61
N GLU A 555 -23.51 -41.12 4.03
CA GLU A 555 -23.06 -42.27 4.81
C GLU A 555 -21.62 -42.08 5.34
N ASN A 556 -21.33 -42.60 6.53
CA ASN A 556 -19.98 -42.65 7.13
C ASN A 556 -19.28 -41.26 7.29
N LEU A 557 -20.04 -40.23 7.68
CA LEU A 557 -19.49 -38.88 7.93
C LEU A 557 -18.69 -38.77 9.23
N ASP A 558 -18.91 -39.67 10.20
CA ASP A 558 -18.07 -39.79 11.40
C ASP A 558 -16.69 -40.41 11.11
N GLY A 559 -16.50 -40.92 9.89
CA GLY A 559 -15.29 -41.60 9.45
C GLY A 559 -15.16 -43.01 10.04
N SER A 560 -14.56 -43.91 9.27
CA SER A 560 -14.26 -45.27 9.70
C SER A 560 -12.80 -45.61 9.46
N TRP A 561 -12.21 -46.27 10.45
CA TRP A 561 -10.82 -46.71 10.41
C TRP A 561 -10.74 -48.22 10.15
N ALA A 562 -10.05 -48.63 9.09
CA ALA A 562 -9.85 -50.03 8.73
C ALA A 562 -8.38 -50.30 8.37
N GLY A 563 -7.69 -51.11 9.17
CA GLY A 563 -6.24 -51.31 9.00
C GLY A 563 -5.49 -50.01 9.31
N ASP A 564 -4.82 -49.44 8.30
CA ASP A 564 -4.14 -48.12 8.35
C ASP A 564 -4.80 -47.12 7.39
N VAL A 565 -6.08 -47.31 7.08
CA VAL A 565 -6.88 -46.45 6.20
C VAL A 565 -8.00 -45.78 7.00
N LEU A 566 -8.14 -44.47 6.85
CA LEU A 566 -9.24 -43.66 7.35
C LEU A 566 -10.10 -43.21 6.18
N LEU A 567 -11.39 -43.56 6.18
CA LEU A 567 -12.35 -43.15 5.15
C LEU A 567 -13.47 -42.34 5.78
N PHE A 568 -13.68 -41.13 5.27
CA PHE A 568 -14.92 -40.38 5.47
C PHE A 568 -15.76 -40.43 4.20
N GLY A 569 -17.06 -40.66 4.33
CA GLY A 569 -17.93 -40.92 3.17
C GLY A 569 -17.81 -42.37 2.69
N THR A 570 -18.04 -42.60 1.39
CA THR A 570 -18.07 -43.94 0.78
C THR A 570 -17.19 -44.04 -0.46
N GLU A 571 -16.95 -45.29 -0.90
CA GLU A 571 -16.24 -45.58 -2.14
C GLU A 571 -17.24 -45.66 -3.32
N ALA A 572 -17.25 -44.66 -4.20
CA ALA A 572 -17.86 -44.65 -5.54
C ALA A 572 -19.16 -45.48 -5.68
N THR A 573 -20.20 -45.09 -4.96
CA THR A 573 -21.44 -45.89 -4.81
C THR A 573 -22.43 -45.73 -5.97
N GLY A 574 -22.24 -44.73 -6.84
CA GLY A 574 -22.98 -44.58 -8.11
C GLY A 574 -24.50 -44.47 -7.94
N GLY A 575 -24.97 -43.87 -6.85
CA GLY A 575 -26.37 -43.94 -6.40
C GLY A 575 -27.01 -42.64 -5.92
N GLY A 576 -26.37 -41.49 -6.11
CA GLY A 576 -26.81 -40.18 -5.60
C GLY A 576 -25.78 -39.09 -5.96
N PHE A 577 -25.93 -37.89 -5.42
CA PHE A 577 -24.88 -36.87 -5.47
C PHE A 577 -24.05 -36.90 -4.16
N GLY A 578 -22.77 -36.52 -4.25
CA GLY A 578 -21.75 -36.77 -3.24
C GLY A 578 -21.98 -36.14 -1.86
N ALA A 579 -21.30 -36.69 -0.86
CA ALA A 579 -21.34 -36.27 0.54
C ALA A 579 -20.62 -34.93 0.78
N PHE A 580 -19.47 -34.71 0.13
CA PHE A 580 -18.66 -33.51 0.32
C PHE A 580 -18.89 -32.54 -0.84
N GLU A 581 -19.31 -31.34 -0.49
CA GLU A 581 -19.71 -30.29 -1.44
C GLU A 581 -18.59 -29.26 -1.64
N SER A 582 -17.63 -29.20 -0.72
CA SER A 582 -16.52 -28.24 -0.74
C SER A 582 -15.28 -28.78 0.00
N SER A 583 -14.19 -28.01 -0.07
CA SER A 583 -12.95 -28.26 0.67
C SER A 583 -13.18 -28.39 2.17
N ASN A 584 -12.47 -29.31 2.83
CA ASN A 584 -12.65 -29.62 4.26
C ASN A 584 -11.30 -29.86 4.96
N ILE A 585 -11.25 -29.66 6.28
CA ILE A 585 -10.08 -30.01 7.10
C ILE A 585 -10.47 -31.16 8.02
N PHE A 586 -9.65 -32.20 8.05
CA PHE A 586 -9.80 -33.35 8.93
C PHE A 586 -8.67 -33.32 9.95
N THR A 587 -9.01 -33.42 11.24
CA THR A 587 -8.01 -33.53 12.30
C THR A 587 -7.92 -34.96 12.77
N VAL A 588 -6.70 -35.53 12.77
CA VAL A 588 -6.40 -36.82 13.37
C VAL A 588 -5.45 -36.59 14.55
N ASN A 589 -5.94 -36.80 15.76
CA ASN A 589 -5.12 -36.70 16.97
C ASN A 589 -4.33 -38.00 17.16
N VAL A 590 -3.02 -37.89 17.34
CA VAL A 590 -2.12 -39.04 17.46
C VAL A 590 -1.14 -38.87 18.61
N ASN A 591 -0.71 -40.00 19.18
CA ASN A 591 0.51 -40.04 19.97
C ASN A 591 1.73 -39.89 19.04
N PRO A 592 2.85 -39.30 19.51
CA PRO A 592 4.07 -39.24 18.72
C PRO A 592 4.50 -40.63 18.24
N TRP A 593 4.60 -40.83 16.93
CA TRP A 593 4.99 -42.10 16.30
C TRP A 593 6.51 -42.29 16.21
N TYR A 594 7.27 -41.33 16.73
CA TYR A 594 8.73 -41.24 16.69
C TYR A 594 9.31 -41.04 18.09
N ALA A 595 10.61 -41.31 18.24
CA ALA A 595 11.34 -41.09 19.48
C ALA A 595 12.53 -40.13 19.24
N GLY A 596 12.31 -38.84 19.49
CA GLY A 596 13.31 -37.78 19.25
C GLY A 596 12.83 -36.81 18.18
N ASP A 597 13.55 -36.72 17.07
CA ASP A 597 13.17 -35.90 15.92
C ASP A 597 11.99 -36.55 15.16
N LEU A 598 11.16 -35.73 14.52
CA LEU A 598 9.99 -36.22 13.78
C LEU A 598 10.43 -37.11 12.61
N GLU A 599 9.88 -38.33 12.55
CA GLU A 599 10.02 -39.22 11.40
C GLU A 599 8.98 -38.86 10.34
N ALA A 600 9.41 -38.65 9.09
CA ALA A 600 8.51 -38.22 8.02
C ALA A 600 7.34 -39.18 7.83
N LEU A 601 6.13 -38.64 7.74
CA LEU A 601 4.88 -39.38 7.61
C LEU A 601 4.28 -39.10 6.24
N ALA A 602 4.27 -40.11 5.36
CA ALA A 602 3.57 -40.05 4.08
C ALA A 602 2.11 -40.47 4.27
N VAL A 603 1.18 -39.61 3.85
CA VAL A 603 -0.26 -39.84 3.88
C VAL A 603 -0.74 -39.92 2.42
N GLY A 604 -1.05 -41.12 1.97
CA GLY A 604 -1.73 -41.33 0.69
C GLY A 604 -3.17 -40.83 0.78
N TYR A 605 -3.76 -40.43 -0.34
CA TYR A 605 -5.17 -40.07 -0.37
C TYR A 605 -5.86 -40.54 -1.65
N THR A 606 -7.16 -40.80 -1.52
CA THR A 606 -8.08 -41.02 -2.63
C THR A 606 -9.35 -40.19 -2.41
N VAL A 607 -9.70 -39.40 -3.41
CA VAL A 607 -10.91 -38.59 -3.48
C VAL A 607 -11.87 -39.30 -4.42
N TRP A 608 -12.95 -39.85 -3.88
CA TRP A 608 -13.90 -40.70 -4.60
C TRP A 608 -14.97 -39.85 -5.28
N ASP A 609 -14.90 -39.77 -6.60
CA ASP A 609 -15.92 -39.11 -7.43
C ASP A 609 -17.28 -39.81 -7.26
N ASP A 610 -18.36 -39.02 -7.13
CA ASP A 610 -19.72 -39.52 -6.93
C ASP A 610 -20.31 -40.18 -8.19
N GLY A 611 -19.72 -39.87 -9.36
CA GLY A 611 -20.13 -40.38 -10.66
C GLY A 611 -21.53 -39.95 -11.11
N TYR A 612 -22.03 -38.85 -10.56
CA TYR A 612 -23.38 -38.33 -10.81
C TYR A 612 -23.64 -38.05 -12.31
N ASP A 613 -22.61 -37.62 -13.03
CA ASP A 613 -22.69 -37.30 -14.47
C ASP A 613 -22.55 -38.54 -15.39
N GLY A 614 -22.33 -39.72 -14.81
CA GLY A 614 -22.13 -40.99 -15.52
C GLY A 614 -20.68 -41.29 -15.90
N THR A 615 -19.72 -40.47 -15.46
CA THR A 615 -18.27 -40.74 -15.50
C THR A 615 -17.69 -40.79 -14.10
N THR A 616 -16.64 -41.58 -13.84
CA THR A 616 -16.02 -41.68 -12.51
C THR A 616 -14.52 -41.48 -12.66
N VAL A 617 -14.00 -40.36 -12.14
CA VAL A 617 -12.58 -39.99 -12.19
C VAL A 617 -12.11 -39.49 -10.82
N ASN A 618 -11.48 -40.38 -10.06
CA ASN A 618 -10.99 -40.09 -8.71
C ASN A 618 -9.72 -39.23 -8.70
N GLY A 619 -9.54 -38.46 -7.64
CA GLY A 619 -8.24 -37.85 -7.28
C GLY A 619 -7.41 -38.80 -6.44
N GLU A 620 -6.14 -38.98 -6.78
CA GLU A 620 -5.22 -39.83 -6.02
C GLU A 620 -3.88 -39.13 -5.88
N GLY A 621 -3.28 -39.22 -4.69
CA GLY A 621 -1.97 -38.65 -4.45
C GLY A 621 -1.38 -39.02 -3.10
N THR A 622 -0.34 -38.30 -2.71
CA THR A 622 0.32 -38.48 -1.41
C THR A 622 0.86 -37.14 -0.94
N SER A 623 0.63 -36.82 0.33
CA SER A 623 1.24 -35.68 1.03
C SER A 623 2.25 -36.20 2.06
N THR A 624 3.33 -35.46 2.33
CA THR A 624 4.37 -35.90 3.27
C THR A 624 4.59 -34.85 4.35
N ILE A 625 4.40 -35.24 5.60
CA ILE A 625 4.75 -34.45 6.77
C ILE A 625 6.21 -34.71 7.10
N THR A 626 7.04 -33.67 7.14
CA THR A 626 8.48 -33.78 7.40
C THR A 626 8.93 -33.08 8.68
N GLU A 627 8.06 -32.25 9.27
CA GLU A 627 8.35 -31.53 10.51
C GLU A 627 7.09 -31.27 11.36
N LEU A 628 7.30 -30.80 12.60
CA LEU A 628 6.25 -30.47 13.57
C LEU A 628 6.12 -28.95 13.69
N GLY A 629 4.93 -28.41 13.48
CA GLY A 629 4.58 -27.01 13.73
C GLY A 629 3.82 -26.81 15.04
N TYR A 630 3.35 -25.58 15.27
CA TYR A 630 2.50 -25.26 16.43
C TYR A 630 1.33 -24.32 16.11
N GLU A 631 1.27 -23.77 14.90
CA GLU A 631 0.17 -22.94 14.43
C GLU A 631 -0.15 -23.30 12.99
N PHE A 632 -1.43 -23.26 12.61
CA PHE A 632 -1.91 -23.50 11.26
C PHE A 632 -2.81 -22.35 10.84
N LYS A 633 -2.70 -21.92 9.58
CA LYS A 633 -3.46 -20.81 9.01
C LYS A 633 -3.86 -21.15 7.57
N THR A 634 -5.11 -20.90 7.22
CA THR A 634 -5.60 -20.90 5.84
C THR A 634 -5.75 -19.47 5.37
N GLU A 635 -5.24 -19.17 4.18
CA GLU A 635 -5.47 -17.89 3.51
C GLU A 635 -6.26 -18.11 2.21
N THR A 636 -7.19 -17.20 1.93
CA THR A 636 -7.94 -17.10 0.67
C THR A 636 -7.32 -16.03 -0.19
N HIS A 637 -7.24 -16.31 -1.49
CA HIS A 637 -6.58 -15.42 -2.44
C HIS A 637 -7.36 -15.30 -3.74
N TRP A 638 -6.99 -14.29 -4.54
CA TRP A 638 -7.34 -14.21 -5.96
C TRP A 638 -6.08 -14.18 -6.82
N ASN A 639 -6.22 -14.68 -8.05
CA ASN A 639 -5.13 -14.80 -9.01
C ASN A 639 -5.57 -14.22 -10.34
N LEU A 640 -4.64 -13.64 -11.10
CA LEU A 640 -4.85 -13.21 -12.48
C LEU A 640 -4.06 -14.11 -13.40
N SER A 641 -4.72 -14.70 -14.40
CA SER A 641 -4.09 -15.48 -15.46
C SER A 641 -4.58 -15.05 -16.83
N ASN A 642 -3.85 -15.41 -17.88
CA ASN A 642 -4.28 -15.17 -19.27
C ASN A 642 -4.80 -16.45 -19.95
N SER A 643 -5.23 -16.34 -21.21
CA SER A 643 -5.82 -17.46 -21.95
C SER A 643 -4.87 -18.64 -22.19
N SER A 644 -3.56 -18.43 -22.07
CA SER A 644 -2.55 -19.51 -22.14
C SER A 644 -2.32 -20.23 -20.81
N GLY A 645 -2.97 -19.77 -19.73
CA GLY A 645 -2.77 -20.28 -18.37
C GLY A 645 -1.53 -19.74 -17.66
N THR A 646 -0.90 -18.68 -18.21
CA THR A 646 0.21 -18.01 -17.52
C THR A 646 -0.35 -17.17 -16.39
N VAL A 647 0.11 -17.41 -15.17
CA VAL A 647 -0.23 -16.59 -14.00
C VAL A 647 0.55 -15.28 -14.06
N LEU A 648 -0.17 -14.17 -13.99
CA LEU A 648 0.35 -12.80 -14.06
C LEU A 648 0.37 -12.14 -12.68
N LEU A 649 -0.66 -12.39 -11.86
CA LEU A 649 -0.70 -12.05 -10.44
C LEU A 649 -1.06 -13.30 -9.66
N GLN A 650 -0.33 -13.55 -8.58
CA GLN A 650 -0.49 -14.74 -7.76
C GLN A 650 -0.81 -14.35 -6.32
N ASP A 651 -1.67 -15.15 -5.69
CA ASP A 651 -1.99 -15.15 -4.26
C ASP A 651 -2.31 -13.74 -3.70
N GLN A 652 -3.06 -12.95 -4.46
CA GLN A 652 -3.42 -11.59 -4.06
C GLN A 652 -4.48 -11.60 -2.94
N THR A 653 -4.29 -10.77 -1.92
CA THR A 653 -5.15 -10.68 -0.72
C THR A 653 -5.96 -9.39 -0.63
N PHE A 654 -5.79 -8.50 -1.60
CA PHE A 654 -6.43 -7.20 -1.60
C PHE A 654 -7.85 -7.25 -2.19
N VAL A 655 -8.87 -6.97 -1.38
CA VAL A 655 -10.31 -7.00 -1.75
C VAL A 655 -11.04 -5.83 -1.08
N ASN A 656 -11.98 -5.18 -1.77
CA ASN A 656 -12.71 -4.00 -1.27
C ASN A 656 -11.82 -2.84 -0.81
N GLY A 657 -10.71 -2.58 -1.49
CA GLY A 657 -9.85 -1.46 -1.13
C GLY A 657 -8.99 -1.70 0.12
N ALA A 658 -8.87 -2.95 0.61
CA ALA A 658 -7.98 -3.29 1.71
C ALA A 658 -7.40 -4.71 1.59
N ASP A 659 -6.24 -4.95 2.22
CA ASP A 659 -5.75 -6.31 2.44
C ASP A 659 -6.60 -6.99 3.53
N ILE A 660 -7.24 -8.11 3.19
CA ILE A 660 -8.13 -8.84 4.10
C ILE A 660 -7.38 -9.44 5.32
N TYR A 661 -6.05 -9.51 5.26
CA TYR A 661 -5.19 -9.91 6.39
C TYR A 661 -4.45 -8.73 7.04
N GLY A 662 -4.71 -7.49 6.62
CA GLY A 662 -4.09 -6.29 7.20
C GLY A 662 -2.57 -6.28 7.12
N GLY A 663 -1.98 -6.77 6.03
CA GLY A 663 -0.53 -6.90 5.85
C GLY A 663 0.09 -8.09 6.58
N ALA A 664 -0.72 -8.97 7.18
CA ALA A 664 -0.26 -10.18 7.87
C ALA A 664 -0.47 -11.46 7.04
N SER A 665 -0.60 -11.32 5.71
CA SER A 665 -0.57 -12.48 4.81
C SER A 665 0.83 -13.12 4.84
N VAL A 666 0.92 -14.43 4.67
CA VAL A 666 2.21 -15.14 4.82
C VAL A 666 3.17 -14.73 3.69
N ASP A 667 2.71 -14.77 2.45
CA ASP A 667 3.55 -14.51 1.28
C ASP A 667 3.67 -13.02 0.93
N ASN A 668 2.83 -12.15 1.51
CA ASN A 668 2.85 -10.70 1.30
C ASN A 668 2.74 -10.26 -0.18
N MET A 669 2.04 -11.05 -1.01
CA MET A 669 1.93 -10.80 -2.45
C MET A 669 1.16 -9.52 -2.82
N SER A 670 0.41 -8.94 -1.87
CA SER A 670 -0.27 -7.65 -2.01
C SER A 670 0.35 -6.53 -1.17
N LEU A 671 1.59 -6.69 -0.68
CA LEU A 671 2.28 -5.69 0.16
C LEU A 671 2.30 -4.27 -0.43
N LEU A 672 2.45 -4.18 -1.76
CA LEU A 672 2.50 -2.91 -2.49
C LEU A 672 1.13 -2.42 -2.97
N HIS A 673 0.07 -3.18 -2.72
CA HIS A 673 -1.31 -2.80 -3.04
C HIS A 673 -1.87 -1.91 -1.91
N TYR A 674 -1.27 -0.74 -1.67
CA TYR A 674 -1.64 0.13 -0.53
C TYR A 674 -3.10 0.59 -0.51
N ASN A 675 -3.71 0.70 -1.70
CA ASN A 675 -5.09 1.10 -1.97
C ASN A 675 -5.42 0.68 -3.43
N SER A 676 -6.69 0.76 -3.85
CA SER A 676 -7.12 0.35 -5.20
C SER A 676 -6.40 1.05 -6.37
N ALA A 677 -5.91 2.28 -6.20
CA ALA A 677 -5.13 3.00 -7.23
C ALA A 677 -3.64 2.57 -7.26
N ALA A 678 -3.19 1.88 -6.22
CA ALA A 678 -1.90 1.21 -6.13
C ALA A 678 -1.97 -0.29 -6.47
N ALA A 679 -3.01 -0.74 -7.17
CA ALA A 679 -3.03 -2.09 -7.74
C ALA A 679 -1.80 -2.33 -8.64
N VAL A 680 -1.35 -3.59 -8.75
CA VAL A 680 -0.22 -3.95 -9.62
C VAL A 680 -0.65 -3.76 -11.07
N THR A 681 0.14 -2.99 -11.83
CA THR A 681 -0.11 -2.79 -13.26
C THR A 681 0.40 -3.99 -14.06
N VAL A 682 -0.48 -4.62 -14.82
CA VAL A 682 -0.19 -5.78 -15.68
C VAL A 682 -0.64 -5.43 -17.09
N ASP A 683 0.25 -5.59 -18.07
CA ASP A 683 -0.06 -5.35 -19.50
C ASP A 683 -0.80 -4.03 -19.77
N GLY A 684 -0.54 -2.97 -19.00
CA GLY A 684 -1.16 -1.64 -19.18
C GLY A 684 -2.48 -1.41 -18.42
N PHE A 685 -2.97 -2.36 -17.64
CA PHE A 685 -4.16 -2.22 -16.80
C PHE A 685 -3.93 -2.63 -15.35
N GLN A 686 -4.86 -2.24 -14.47
CA GLN A 686 -4.96 -2.68 -13.08
C GLN A 686 -6.26 -3.47 -12.87
N VAL A 687 -6.26 -4.39 -11.91
CA VAL A 687 -7.43 -5.20 -11.54
C VAL A 687 -7.69 -5.04 -10.05
N ASN A 688 -8.93 -4.73 -9.69
CA ASN A 688 -9.43 -4.66 -8.31
C ASN A 688 -10.61 -5.60 -8.14
N VAL A 689 -10.65 -6.35 -7.04
CA VAL A 689 -11.76 -7.24 -6.68
C VAL A 689 -12.57 -6.58 -5.57
N ASN A 690 -13.89 -6.47 -5.78
CA ASN A 690 -14.84 -6.07 -4.73
C ASN A 690 -15.79 -7.24 -4.44
N GLY A 691 -16.11 -7.46 -3.16
CA GLY A 691 -16.87 -8.61 -2.66
C GLY A 691 -16.33 -9.07 -1.31
N GLY A 692 -16.58 -10.31 -0.89
CA GLY A 692 -16.01 -10.81 0.36
C GLY A 692 -16.12 -12.31 0.51
N TYR A 693 -15.24 -12.91 1.29
CA TYR A 693 -15.20 -14.37 1.53
C TYR A 693 -16.05 -14.81 2.74
N ALA A 694 -16.61 -13.87 3.49
CA ALA A 694 -17.34 -14.19 4.72
C ALA A 694 -18.74 -14.73 4.41
N ALA A 695 -19.05 -15.91 4.96
CA ALA A 695 -20.39 -16.47 4.92
C ALA A 695 -21.44 -15.44 5.39
N PRO A 696 -22.67 -15.47 4.82
CA PRO A 696 -23.75 -14.64 5.33
C PRO A 696 -23.96 -14.96 6.81
N SER A 697 -24.11 -13.92 7.61
CA SER A 697 -24.51 -14.03 9.02
C SER A 697 -25.95 -13.55 9.24
N ASP A 698 -26.54 -12.95 8.21
CA ASP A 698 -27.89 -12.41 8.20
C ASP A 698 -28.35 -12.14 6.75
N PHE A 699 -29.66 -11.93 6.55
CA PHE A 699 -30.14 -11.28 5.33
C PHE A 699 -29.83 -9.78 5.40
N PHE A 700 -29.40 -9.19 4.29
CA PHE A 700 -29.03 -7.77 4.26
C PHE A 700 -30.16 -6.86 3.76
N GLY A 701 -31.23 -7.44 3.21
CA GLY A 701 -32.37 -6.70 2.72
C GLY A 701 -33.57 -7.57 2.40
N ILE A 702 -34.72 -6.91 2.22
CA ILE A 702 -35.96 -7.53 1.76
C ILE A 702 -36.43 -6.77 0.52
N THR A 703 -36.68 -7.51 -0.56
CA THR A 703 -37.31 -7.01 -1.79
C THR A 703 -38.81 -7.23 -1.68
N TYR A 704 -39.61 -6.18 -1.96
CA TYR A 704 -41.07 -6.22 -1.86
C TYR A 704 -41.71 -6.11 -3.25
N ASP A 705 -42.55 -7.09 -3.59
CA ASP A 705 -43.47 -7.05 -4.74
C ASP A 705 -44.90 -7.10 -4.19
N LEU A 706 -45.51 -5.93 -4.04
CA LEU A 706 -46.80 -5.75 -3.37
C LEU A 706 -47.93 -5.64 -4.39
N ASP A 707 -49.07 -6.28 -4.13
CA ASP A 707 -50.24 -6.24 -5.02
C ASP A 707 -50.93 -4.86 -4.94
N GLU A 708 -50.68 -4.02 -5.94
CA GLU A 708 -51.25 -2.67 -6.03
C GLU A 708 -52.80 -2.67 -6.06
N ALA A 709 -53.42 -3.71 -6.63
CA ALA A 709 -54.87 -3.79 -6.74
C ALA A 709 -55.51 -4.14 -5.39
N ALA A 710 -54.90 -5.05 -4.64
CA ALA A 710 -55.30 -5.37 -3.27
C ALA A 710 -55.07 -4.17 -2.35
N ALA A 711 -53.92 -3.49 -2.45
CA ALA A 711 -53.62 -2.28 -1.69
C ALA A 711 -54.66 -1.17 -1.92
N ALA A 712 -55.08 -0.96 -3.18
CA ALA A 712 -56.11 0.02 -3.50
C ALA A 712 -57.50 -0.32 -2.92
N MET A 713 -57.78 -1.60 -2.66
CA MET A 713 -59.07 -2.07 -2.16
C MET A 713 -59.14 -2.18 -0.64
N TYR A 714 -58.05 -2.61 0.00
CA TYR A 714 -58.00 -2.97 1.41
C TYR A 714 -57.03 -2.11 2.24
N GLY A 715 -56.22 -1.29 1.59
CA GLY A 715 -55.16 -0.47 2.18
C GLY A 715 -53.78 -1.08 2.00
N ASP A 716 -52.73 -0.27 2.16
CA ASP A 716 -51.35 -0.73 2.01
C ASP A 716 -51.01 -1.81 3.06
N ALA A 717 -50.28 -2.83 2.63
CA ALA A 717 -49.71 -3.83 3.53
C ALA A 717 -48.61 -3.19 4.41
N ILE A 718 -48.45 -3.72 5.62
CA ILE A 718 -47.43 -3.29 6.58
C ILE A 718 -46.62 -4.52 6.99
N TYR A 719 -45.35 -4.52 6.62
CA TYR A 719 -44.36 -5.49 7.04
C TYR A 719 -43.32 -4.77 7.90
N ASP A 720 -43.19 -5.22 9.14
CA ASP A 720 -42.12 -4.79 10.04
C ASP A 720 -41.39 -6.06 10.46
N MET A 721 -40.27 -6.33 9.78
CA MET A 721 -39.51 -7.56 9.88
C MET A 721 -38.03 -7.22 9.96
N ASP A 722 -37.32 -7.91 10.85
CA ASP A 722 -35.87 -7.85 10.98
C ASP A 722 -35.34 -9.23 11.41
N SER A 723 -34.03 -9.32 11.63
CA SER A 723 -33.42 -10.55 12.10
C SER A 723 -33.28 -10.57 13.62
N TYR A 724 -33.12 -11.78 14.16
CA TYR A 724 -32.84 -11.96 15.58
C TYR A 724 -31.48 -11.37 16.00
N ALA A 725 -30.51 -11.35 15.08
CA ALA A 725 -29.15 -10.88 15.32
C ALA A 725 -29.07 -9.36 15.43
N VAL A 726 -29.78 -8.61 14.59
CA VAL A 726 -29.82 -7.13 14.61
C VAL A 726 -30.30 -6.60 15.97
N ASN A 727 -31.10 -7.38 16.68
CA ASN A 727 -31.58 -7.04 18.02
C ASN A 727 -30.56 -7.35 19.16
N GLY A 728 -29.38 -7.88 18.82
CA GLY A 728 -28.31 -8.23 19.76
C GLY A 728 -28.62 -9.44 20.63
N TRP A 729 -29.54 -10.31 20.20
CA TRP A 729 -29.98 -11.48 20.97
C TRP A 729 -29.26 -12.77 20.60
N ALA A 730 -28.52 -12.77 19.48
CA ALA A 730 -27.60 -13.83 19.06
C ALA A 730 -26.40 -13.20 18.31
N LEU A 731 -25.36 -13.99 18.05
CA LEU A 731 -24.19 -13.56 17.28
C LEU A 731 -24.53 -13.40 15.79
N THR A 732 -25.26 -14.36 15.22
CA THR A 732 -25.79 -14.34 13.86
C THR A 732 -27.28 -14.71 13.85
N ALA A 733 -27.94 -14.53 12.70
CA ALA A 733 -29.34 -14.93 12.53
C ALA A 733 -29.49 -16.43 12.22
N MET A 734 -28.37 -17.16 12.07
CA MET A 734 -28.39 -18.59 11.77
C MET A 734 -29.06 -19.39 12.88
N ALA A 735 -29.70 -20.49 12.51
CA ALA A 735 -30.36 -21.42 13.44
C ALA A 735 -29.37 -22.05 14.42
N VAL A 736 -28.13 -22.32 13.98
CA VAL A 736 -27.08 -22.83 14.89
C VAL A 736 -26.86 -21.91 16.11
N ASP A 737 -26.95 -20.59 15.94
CA ASP A 737 -26.76 -19.61 17.02
C ASP A 737 -28.06 -19.31 17.79
N THR A 738 -29.21 -19.37 17.10
CA THR A 738 -30.50 -18.97 17.67
C THR A 738 -31.30 -20.14 18.25
N TRP A 739 -31.04 -21.36 17.77
CA TRP A 739 -31.70 -22.61 18.15
C TRP A 739 -30.71 -23.62 18.79
N GLY A 740 -29.44 -23.61 18.36
CA GLY A 740 -28.40 -24.54 18.83
C GLY A 740 -28.11 -25.71 17.89
N SER A 741 -28.80 -25.78 16.74
CA SER A 741 -28.59 -26.73 15.63
C SER A 741 -29.21 -26.10 14.36
N GLY A 742 -28.73 -26.52 13.19
CA GLY A 742 -29.15 -25.98 11.90
C GLY A 742 -28.05 -26.05 10.83
N VAL A 743 -28.41 -25.63 9.63
CA VAL A 743 -27.54 -25.60 8.46
C VAL A 743 -26.42 -24.60 8.66
N THR A 744 -25.18 -25.03 8.45
CA THR A 744 -23.98 -24.16 8.41
C THR A 744 -23.45 -23.97 7.00
N SER A 745 -24.05 -24.63 6.02
CA SER A 745 -23.62 -24.63 4.63
C SER A 745 -23.90 -23.29 3.94
N VAL A 746 -22.84 -22.65 3.42
CA VAL A 746 -22.97 -21.38 2.71
C VAL A 746 -23.84 -21.52 1.46
N ASP A 747 -23.76 -22.64 0.75
CA ASP A 747 -24.50 -22.86 -0.50
C ASP A 747 -26.02 -22.90 -0.31
N ILE A 748 -26.46 -23.21 0.91
CA ILE A 748 -27.86 -23.19 1.31
C ILE A 748 -28.20 -21.86 1.98
N LEU A 749 -27.34 -21.37 2.88
CA LEU A 749 -27.58 -20.14 3.64
C LEU A 749 -27.66 -18.90 2.75
N GLN A 750 -26.95 -18.89 1.61
CA GLN A 750 -26.95 -17.79 0.66
C GLN A 750 -28.17 -17.74 -0.26
N ARG A 751 -29.03 -18.76 -0.27
CA ARG A 751 -30.17 -18.84 -1.19
C ARG A 751 -31.30 -17.91 -0.83
N ASP A 752 -31.85 -17.26 -1.84
CA ASP A 752 -32.98 -16.36 -1.69
C ASP A 752 -34.23 -17.10 -1.20
N ILE A 753 -34.79 -16.62 -0.09
CA ILE A 753 -36.04 -17.14 0.48
C ILE A 753 -37.18 -16.20 0.15
N GLN A 754 -38.25 -16.73 -0.45
CA GLN A 754 -39.42 -15.97 -0.85
C GLN A 754 -40.65 -16.36 -0.04
N LEU A 755 -41.36 -15.34 0.46
CA LEU A 755 -42.62 -15.44 1.19
C LEU A 755 -43.75 -15.01 0.27
N ARG A 756 -44.68 -15.92 -0.03
CA ARG A 756 -45.80 -15.66 -0.96
C ARG A 756 -47.12 -15.66 -0.19
N PHE A 757 -47.78 -14.52 -0.08
CA PHE A 757 -49.05 -14.38 0.65
C PHE A 757 -50.23 -14.82 -0.22
N THR A 758 -50.37 -16.15 -0.40
CA THR A 758 -51.40 -16.75 -1.26
C THR A 758 -52.74 -17.03 -0.55
N GLY A 759 -52.76 -17.01 0.79
CA GLY A 759 -53.93 -17.28 1.63
C GLY A 759 -54.46 -16.04 2.34
N GLU A 760 -55.47 -16.24 3.20
CA GLU A 760 -56.12 -15.20 4.00
C GLU A 760 -56.60 -15.80 5.34
N PHE A 761 -56.99 -15.00 6.34
CA PHE A 761 -57.64 -15.51 7.55
C PHE A 761 -59.13 -15.81 7.33
N GLU A 762 -59.67 -16.76 8.09
CA GLU A 762 -61.12 -17.01 8.11
C GLU A 762 -61.86 -15.74 8.57
N PRO A 763 -62.79 -15.20 7.75
CA PRO A 763 -63.49 -13.96 8.09
C PRO A 763 -64.42 -14.12 9.31
N THR A 764 -64.76 -15.36 9.67
CA THR A 764 -65.51 -15.70 10.87
C THR A 764 -64.61 -16.49 11.83
N PRO A 765 -64.15 -15.90 12.95
CA PRO A 765 -63.29 -16.60 13.89
C PRO A 765 -64.05 -17.67 14.67
N THR A 766 -63.34 -18.67 15.17
CA THR A 766 -63.87 -19.68 16.07
C THR A 766 -63.68 -19.23 17.52
N VAL A 767 -64.76 -19.19 18.30
CA VAL A 767 -64.65 -18.94 19.75
C VAL A 767 -64.52 -20.28 20.47
N THR A 768 -63.39 -20.52 21.13
CA THR A 768 -63.14 -21.77 21.86
C THR A 768 -64.04 -21.90 23.08
N ALA A 769 -64.15 -23.10 23.64
CA ALA A 769 -64.88 -23.33 24.90
C ALA A 769 -64.30 -22.52 26.08
N ALA A 770 -63.03 -22.11 26.01
CA ALA A 770 -62.37 -21.23 26.97
C ALA A 770 -62.67 -19.73 26.74
N GLY A 771 -63.37 -19.38 25.65
CA GLY A 771 -63.73 -18.00 25.29
C GLY A 771 -62.66 -17.23 24.52
N VAL A 772 -61.66 -17.91 23.95
CA VAL A 772 -60.63 -17.31 23.08
C VAL A 772 -61.19 -17.16 21.66
N VAL A 773 -61.01 -16.00 21.04
CA VAL A 773 -61.41 -15.74 19.65
C VAL A 773 -60.25 -16.08 18.72
N TYR A 774 -60.35 -17.20 18.01
CA TYR A 774 -59.28 -17.71 17.16
C TYR A 774 -59.57 -17.49 15.68
N TYR A 775 -58.64 -16.84 14.98
CA TYR A 775 -58.63 -16.64 13.53
C TYR A 775 -57.67 -17.63 12.86
N PRO A 776 -58.15 -18.81 12.41
CA PRO A 776 -57.35 -19.71 11.59
C PRO A 776 -57.13 -19.12 10.18
N ALA A 777 -56.08 -19.56 9.49
CA ALA A 777 -55.96 -19.34 8.04
C ALA A 777 -57.01 -20.15 7.27
N LEU A 778 -57.43 -19.65 6.09
CA LEU A 778 -58.33 -20.34 5.17
C LEU A 778 -57.76 -21.70 4.76
N SER A 779 -58.64 -22.65 4.47
CA SER A 779 -58.25 -23.98 3.96
C SER A 779 -57.67 -23.96 2.53
N THR A 780 -57.73 -22.83 1.84
CA THR A 780 -57.23 -22.62 0.47
C THR A 780 -56.26 -21.45 0.45
N GLY A 781 -55.12 -21.62 -0.22
CA GLY A 781 -53.99 -20.68 -0.09
C GLY A 781 -53.20 -20.91 1.20
N GLY A 782 -52.00 -20.33 1.26
CA GLY A 782 -51.03 -20.54 2.33
C GLY A 782 -50.56 -21.99 2.49
N SER A 783 -49.76 -22.24 3.52
CA SER A 783 -49.21 -23.58 3.80
C SER A 783 -49.42 -24.02 5.25
N MET A 784 -49.20 -25.30 5.51
CA MET A 784 -49.00 -25.80 6.88
C MET A 784 -47.59 -25.41 7.36
N ALA A 785 -47.49 -25.06 8.64
CA ALA A 785 -46.26 -24.72 9.35
C ALA A 785 -46.24 -25.39 10.74
N TRP A 786 -45.06 -25.50 11.35
CA TRP A 786 -44.92 -25.91 12.75
C TRP A 786 -45.14 -24.71 13.67
N ILE A 787 -45.75 -24.96 14.83
CA ILE A 787 -45.65 -24.06 15.99
C ILE A 787 -45.00 -24.83 17.13
N ASP A 788 -43.81 -24.38 17.54
CA ASP A 788 -42.94 -25.10 18.47
C ASP A 788 -43.00 -24.56 19.91
N GLY A 789 -43.55 -23.37 20.09
CA GLY A 789 -43.54 -22.73 21.38
C GLY A 789 -44.35 -21.45 21.45
N SER A 790 -44.59 -21.02 22.68
CA SER A 790 -45.20 -19.73 22.98
C SER A 790 -44.68 -19.15 24.28
N ARG A 791 -44.54 -17.82 24.35
CA ARG A 791 -43.92 -17.15 25.50
C ARG A 791 -44.90 -16.73 26.59
N ILE A 792 -46.05 -16.18 26.21
CA ILE A 792 -46.96 -15.51 27.17
C ILE A 792 -47.89 -16.52 27.84
N SER A 793 -48.42 -17.46 27.07
CA SER A 793 -49.30 -18.55 27.55
C SER A 793 -48.69 -19.91 27.22
N PRO A 794 -48.99 -20.98 27.99
CA PRO A 794 -48.51 -22.33 27.67
C PRO A 794 -49.02 -22.80 26.31
N LEU A 795 -48.16 -23.40 25.49
CA LEU A 795 -48.54 -23.89 24.15
C LEU A 795 -49.68 -24.91 24.20
N ALA A 796 -49.76 -25.70 25.28
CA ALA A 796 -50.84 -26.65 25.53
C ALA A 796 -52.24 -26.01 25.51
N GLU A 797 -52.35 -24.69 25.74
CA GLU A 797 -53.61 -23.94 25.75
C GLU A 797 -53.92 -23.24 24.42
N HIS A 798 -53.06 -23.38 23.40
CA HIS A 798 -53.25 -22.73 22.10
C HIS A 798 -54.63 -23.09 21.49
N PRO A 799 -55.40 -22.12 20.97
CA PRO A 799 -56.80 -22.33 20.59
C PRO A 799 -57.01 -23.08 19.26
N SER A 800 -55.92 -23.41 18.54
CA SER A 800 -55.99 -24.18 17.29
C SER A 800 -56.65 -25.55 17.50
N PRO A 801 -57.53 -26.00 16.59
CA PRO A 801 -58.12 -27.34 16.66
C PRO A 801 -57.09 -28.47 16.48
N ASN A 802 -55.90 -28.16 15.94
CA ASN A 802 -54.80 -29.11 15.76
C ASN A 802 -53.91 -29.25 17.00
N ASN A 803 -54.12 -28.43 18.04
CA ASN A 803 -53.32 -28.49 19.26
C ASN A 803 -53.61 -29.80 20.02
N PRO A 804 -52.60 -30.65 20.31
CA PRO A 804 -52.78 -31.90 21.04
C PRO A 804 -53.09 -31.70 22.53
N GLY A 805 -52.91 -30.49 23.07
CA GLY A 805 -53.14 -30.16 24.48
C GLY A 805 -52.03 -30.64 25.43
N THR A 806 -50.91 -31.11 24.89
CA THR A 806 -49.76 -31.63 25.66
C THR A 806 -48.65 -30.59 25.82
N GLY A 807 -48.63 -29.56 24.99
CA GLY A 807 -47.54 -28.59 24.89
C GLY A 807 -46.43 -29.02 23.93
N ASP A 808 -46.58 -30.17 23.28
CA ASP A 808 -45.70 -30.59 22.18
C ASP A 808 -45.94 -29.71 20.94
N PRO A 809 -44.92 -29.51 20.09
CA PRO A 809 -45.09 -28.85 18.79
C PRO A 809 -46.20 -29.51 17.97
N PHE A 810 -46.93 -28.71 17.20
CA PHE A 810 -48.00 -29.21 16.31
C PHE A 810 -48.10 -28.41 15.02
N ARG A 811 -48.84 -28.94 14.04
CA ARG A 811 -49.03 -28.30 12.73
C ARG A 811 -50.19 -27.30 12.74
N ILE A 812 -49.94 -26.10 12.22
CA ILE A 812 -50.89 -25.00 12.09
C ILE A 812 -50.86 -24.45 10.66
N ARG A 813 -52.01 -24.01 10.13
CA ARG A 813 -52.06 -23.40 8.78
C ARG A 813 -51.82 -21.90 8.88
N ILE A 814 -50.93 -21.38 8.05
CA ILE A 814 -50.59 -19.95 7.94
C ILE A 814 -51.05 -19.39 6.58
N PRO A 815 -51.23 -18.06 6.45
CA PRO A 815 -51.80 -17.47 5.23
C PRO A 815 -50.78 -17.24 4.11
N PHE A 816 -49.56 -17.70 4.25
CA PHE A 816 -48.51 -17.57 3.22
C PHE A 816 -47.75 -18.88 3.05
N GLU A 817 -47.00 -18.96 1.97
CA GLU A 817 -46.10 -20.05 1.62
C GLU A 817 -44.66 -19.54 1.67
N VAL A 818 -43.71 -20.41 1.95
CA VAL A 818 -42.28 -20.09 1.94
C VAL A 818 -41.61 -20.92 0.87
N TRP A 819 -40.72 -20.31 0.10
CA TRP A 819 -40.10 -20.89 -1.08
C TRP A 819 -38.59 -20.66 -1.06
N ASP A 820 -37.83 -21.72 -1.32
CA ASP A 820 -36.43 -21.63 -1.76
C ASP A 820 -36.44 -21.40 -3.27
N MET A 821 -35.87 -20.28 -3.71
CA MET A 821 -35.85 -19.89 -5.11
C MET A 821 -34.76 -20.62 -5.92
N GLU A 822 -33.77 -21.19 -5.22
CA GLU A 822 -32.54 -21.72 -5.82
C GLU A 822 -32.32 -23.22 -5.48
N ALA A 823 -33.40 -23.93 -5.13
CA ALA A 823 -33.32 -25.36 -4.89
C ALA A 823 -32.78 -26.12 -6.14
N PRO A 824 -32.06 -27.25 -5.98
CA PRO A 824 -31.41 -27.96 -7.09
C PRO A 824 -32.32 -28.43 -8.25
N GLY A 825 -33.65 -28.39 -8.06
CA GLY A 825 -34.67 -28.72 -9.07
C GLY A 825 -35.47 -27.51 -9.60
N GLY A 826 -35.05 -26.28 -9.28
CA GLY A 826 -35.82 -25.05 -9.43
C GLY A 826 -36.67 -24.74 -8.19
N GLU A 827 -37.37 -23.60 -8.22
CA GLU A 827 -38.14 -23.08 -7.09
C GLU A 827 -38.95 -24.16 -6.34
N GLN A 828 -38.71 -24.30 -5.04
CA GLN A 828 -39.32 -25.32 -4.20
C GLN A 828 -39.97 -24.69 -2.98
N GLN A 829 -41.22 -25.07 -2.69
CA GLN A 829 -41.87 -24.72 -1.44
C GLN A 829 -41.19 -25.43 -0.28
N ILE A 830 -40.83 -24.68 0.75
CA ILE A 830 -40.20 -25.15 1.99
C ILE A 830 -41.11 -24.90 3.20
N ASP A 831 -40.76 -25.46 4.34
CA ASP A 831 -41.55 -25.36 5.57
C ASP A 831 -40.93 -24.36 6.56
N ILE A 832 -41.69 -23.99 7.59
CA ILE A 832 -41.21 -23.13 8.68
C ILE A 832 -41.67 -23.65 10.04
N THR A 833 -40.93 -23.27 11.08
CA THR A 833 -41.41 -23.34 12.46
C THR A 833 -41.62 -21.94 13.04
N ILE A 834 -42.58 -21.82 13.94
CA ILE A 834 -43.08 -20.57 14.49
C ILE A 834 -43.01 -20.63 16.01
N TYR A 835 -42.45 -19.58 16.60
CA TYR A 835 -42.50 -19.34 18.04
C TYR A 835 -43.37 -18.11 18.33
N ASP A 836 -44.51 -18.32 18.99
CA ASP A 836 -45.42 -17.23 19.34
C ASP A 836 -44.87 -16.40 20.51
N ARG A 837 -44.51 -15.16 20.22
CA ARG A 837 -43.81 -14.35 21.19
C ARG A 837 -44.71 -13.50 22.08
N VAL A 838 -45.94 -13.18 21.67
CA VAL A 838 -46.78 -12.19 22.38
C VAL A 838 -48.26 -12.52 22.50
N GLN A 839 -48.83 -13.49 21.79
CA GLN A 839 -50.26 -13.77 21.94
C GLN A 839 -50.55 -14.45 23.28
N SER A 840 -51.67 -14.06 23.90
CA SER A 840 -52.18 -14.65 25.13
C SER A 840 -53.40 -15.51 24.79
N TYR A 841 -53.53 -16.66 25.45
CA TYR A 841 -54.62 -17.61 25.20
C TYR A 841 -55.70 -17.52 26.29
N ALA A 842 -55.90 -16.33 26.87
CA ALA A 842 -56.88 -16.12 27.92
C ALA A 842 -58.27 -15.83 27.36
N SER A 843 -59.29 -16.06 28.18
CA SER A 843 -60.69 -15.81 27.82
C SER A 843 -60.91 -14.35 27.40
N GLY A 844 -61.44 -14.13 26.21
CA GLY A 844 -61.66 -12.80 25.63
C GLY A 844 -60.55 -12.29 24.72
N ASP A 845 -59.40 -12.98 24.66
CA ASP A 845 -58.29 -12.61 23.78
C ASP A 845 -58.55 -13.02 22.33
N THR A 846 -57.97 -12.26 21.40
CA THR A 846 -57.94 -12.59 19.97
C THR A 846 -56.59 -13.21 19.62
N VAL A 847 -56.63 -14.38 18.99
CA VAL A 847 -55.43 -15.15 18.59
C VAL A 847 -55.54 -15.46 17.11
N TYR A 848 -54.48 -15.19 16.37
CA TYR A 848 -54.36 -15.56 14.95
C TYR A 848 -53.46 -16.78 14.81
N ALA A 849 -53.66 -17.56 13.76
CA ALA A 849 -52.76 -18.66 13.42
C ALA A 849 -51.31 -18.18 13.16
N PHE A 850 -51.18 -16.96 12.65
CA PHE A 850 -49.94 -16.19 12.60
C PHE A 850 -50.30 -14.74 12.91
N ASN A 851 -49.67 -14.10 13.90
CA ASN A 851 -50.13 -12.80 14.38
C ASN A 851 -49.77 -11.67 13.41
N PRO A 852 -50.73 -11.00 12.74
CA PRO A 852 -50.41 -9.89 11.85
C PRO A 852 -50.08 -8.59 12.60
N TYR A 853 -50.45 -8.49 13.88
CA TYR A 853 -50.36 -7.26 14.68
C TYR A 853 -49.37 -7.32 15.83
N GLY A 854 -48.55 -8.36 15.91
CA GLY A 854 -47.64 -8.52 17.03
C GLY A 854 -46.59 -9.58 16.78
N ARG A 855 -45.64 -9.63 17.70
CA ARG A 855 -44.37 -10.27 17.44
C ARG A 855 -44.43 -11.79 17.28
N MET A 856 -43.83 -12.30 16.22
CA MET A 856 -43.61 -13.73 15.96
C MET A 856 -42.12 -13.95 15.66
N TYR A 857 -41.59 -15.14 15.98
CA TYR A 857 -40.29 -15.57 15.47
C TYR A 857 -40.49 -16.78 14.58
N THR A 858 -39.72 -16.88 13.51
CA THR A 858 -39.78 -18.03 12.61
C THR A 858 -38.39 -18.54 12.27
N HIS A 859 -38.23 -19.84 12.16
CA HIS A 859 -37.09 -20.44 11.48
C HIS A 859 -37.56 -21.11 10.19
N PHE A 860 -36.80 -20.91 9.12
CA PHE A 860 -37.03 -21.65 7.88
C PHE A 860 -36.48 -23.06 8.02
N ILE A 861 -37.25 -24.05 7.57
CA ILE A 861 -36.87 -25.46 7.49
C ILE A 861 -36.59 -25.72 6.01
N HIS A 862 -35.31 -25.82 5.64
CA HIS A 862 -34.86 -25.88 4.25
C HIS A 862 -35.03 -27.29 3.64
N LEU A 863 -36.25 -27.83 3.76
CA LEU A 863 -36.68 -29.12 3.23
C LEU A 863 -37.98 -28.94 2.42
N PRO A 864 -38.26 -29.81 1.44
CA PRO A 864 -39.51 -29.77 0.70
C PRO A 864 -40.71 -29.75 1.64
N HIS A 865 -41.68 -28.86 1.37
CA HIS A 865 -42.88 -28.74 2.19
C HIS A 865 -43.65 -30.07 2.27
N GLN A 866 -44.05 -30.45 3.49
CA GLN A 866 -44.87 -31.61 3.75
C GLN A 866 -46.11 -31.24 4.56
N GLU A 867 -47.28 -31.62 4.06
CA GLU A 867 -48.56 -31.31 4.72
C GLU A 867 -48.66 -31.92 6.13
N ASN A 868 -48.13 -33.14 6.33
CA ASN A 868 -48.07 -33.83 7.64
C ASN A 868 -46.93 -33.34 8.53
N GLY A 869 -45.89 -32.70 7.96
CA GLY A 869 -44.69 -32.23 8.66
C GLY A 869 -43.74 -33.34 9.13
N GLU A 870 -43.82 -34.55 8.58
CA GLU A 870 -42.96 -35.67 9.00
C GLU A 870 -41.57 -35.59 8.36
N TYR A 871 -40.65 -34.92 9.05
CA TYR A 871 -39.25 -34.79 8.64
C TYR A 871 -38.35 -35.73 9.46
N ALA A 872 -37.39 -36.38 8.81
CA ALA A 872 -36.43 -37.25 9.50
C ALA A 872 -35.49 -36.47 10.42
N ASP A 873 -35.08 -35.26 9.99
CA ASP A 873 -34.15 -34.41 10.73
C ASP A 873 -34.46 -32.91 10.56
N LEU A 874 -35.48 -32.43 11.29
CA LEU A 874 -35.93 -31.04 11.15
C LEU A 874 -34.92 -30.02 11.69
N GLN A 875 -34.28 -30.32 12.82
CA GLN A 875 -33.46 -29.34 13.55
C GLN A 875 -32.18 -29.01 12.79
N ASP A 876 -31.54 -30.01 12.19
CA ASP A 876 -30.30 -29.82 11.43
C ASP A 876 -30.54 -29.15 10.07
N ASN A 877 -31.81 -29.01 9.64
CA ASN A 877 -32.21 -28.33 8.41
C ASN A 877 -32.79 -26.91 8.64
N LEU A 878 -32.65 -26.36 9.84
CA LEU A 878 -33.04 -24.98 10.12
C LEU A 878 -31.99 -24.00 9.57
N THR A 879 -32.40 -22.92 8.90
CA THR A 879 -31.46 -21.91 8.36
C THR A 879 -31.50 -20.60 9.13
N TRP A 880 -32.51 -19.76 8.92
CA TRP A 880 -32.51 -18.38 9.40
C TRP A 880 -33.63 -18.09 10.39
N ASN A 881 -33.34 -17.35 11.47
CA ASN A 881 -34.37 -16.81 12.36
C ASN A 881 -34.81 -15.41 11.95
N VAL A 882 -36.07 -15.28 11.58
CA VAL A 882 -36.71 -14.01 11.22
C VAL A 882 -37.63 -13.56 12.34
N VAL A 883 -37.52 -12.29 12.70
CA VAL A 883 -38.36 -11.62 13.67
C VAL A 883 -39.40 -10.80 12.93
N TRP A 884 -40.65 -11.02 13.28
CA TRP A 884 -41.80 -10.32 12.72
C TRP A 884 -42.36 -9.44 13.81
N TRP A 885 -42.33 -8.12 13.67
CA TRP A 885 -42.99 -7.18 14.58
C TRP A 885 -44.44 -6.95 14.18
N SER A 886 -44.69 -6.89 12.87
CA SER A 886 -46.02 -6.90 12.27
C SER A 886 -45.98 -7.48 10.85
N ALA A 887 -47.07 -8.12 10.45
CA ALA A 887 -47.22 -8.76 9.14
C ALA A 887 -48.66 -8.56 8.65
N MET A 888 -49.05 -7.29 8.48
CA MET A 888 -50.35 -6.93 7.92
C MET A 888 -50.28 -7.02 6.40
N PHE A 889 -50.50 -8.21 5.86
CA PHE A 889 -50.35 -8.50 4.43
C PHE A 889 -51.61 -8.22 3.61
N ASN A 890 -51.44 -8.10 2.29
CA ASN A 890 -52.51 -8.32 1.32
C ASN A 890 -52.30 -9.65 0.59
N GLN A 891 -53.40 -10.33 0.26
CA GLN A 891 -53.31 -11.52 -0.61
C GLN A 891 -52.74 -11.12 -1.97
N GLY A 892 -51.66 -11.79 -2.40
CA GLY A 892 -50.93 -11.49 -3.63
C GLY A 892 -49.53 -10.91 -3.41
N ASP A 893 -49.24 -10.40 -2.20
CA ASP A 893 -47.93 -9.84 -1.87
C ASP A 893 -46.83 -10.92 -1.85
N VAL A 894 -45.63 -10.52 -2.29
CA VAL A 894 -44.43 -11.37 -2.32
C VAL A 894 -43.24 -10.61 -1.72
N LEU A 895 -42.53 -11.26 -0.79
CA LEU A 895 -41.34 -10.72 -0.15
C LEU A 895 -40.16 -11.67 -0.39
N THR A 896 -39.03 -11.16 -0.86
CA THR A 896 -37.79 -11.93 -1.03
C THR A 896 -36.76 -11.45 -0.02
N LEU A 897 -36.24 -12.34 0.82
CA LEU A 897 -35.09 -12.08 1.69
C LEU A 897 -33.81 -12.29 0.88
N ASN A 898 -32.98 -11.26 0.77
CA ASN A 898 -31.73 -11.30 0.02
C ASN A 898 -30.55 -11.55 0.96
N TYR A 899 -29.72 -12.54 0.65
CA TYR A 899 -28.51 -12.88 1.41
C TYR A 899 -27.26 -12.51 0.63
N ALA A 900 -26.19 -12.17 1.34
CA ALA A 900 -24.92 -11.85 0.69
C ALA A 900 -24.24 -13.15 0.27
N ASN A 901 -23.96 -13.29 -1.02
CA ASN A 901 -23.27 -14.45 -1.57
C ASN A 901 -21.76 -14.18 -1.54
N PRO A 902 -20.99 -14.88 -0.69
CA PRO A 902 -19.55 -14.69 -0.62
C PRO A 902 -18.84 -15.22 -1.86
N ILE A 903 -17.63 -14.72 -2.07
CA ILE A 903 -16.67 -15.29 -3.01
C ILE A 903 -16.31 -16.69 -2.54
N GLN A 904 -16.54 -17.68 -3.40
CA GLN A 904 -16.23 -19.08 -3.15
C GLN A 904 -15.02 -19.52 -3.98
N ALA A 905 -14.01 -20.06 -3.30
CA ALA A 905 -12.81 -20.60 -3.92
C ALA A 905 -13.16 -21.73 -4.91
N ASN A 906 -12.52 -21.73 -6.08
CA ASN A 906 -12.74 -22.67 -7.19
C ASN A 906 -14.16 -22.68 -7.80
N VAL A 907 -15.07 -21.80 -7.36
CA VAL A 907 -16.43 -21.68 -7.88
C VAL A 907 -16.60 -20.38 -8.66
N ASP A 908 -16.22 -19.25 -8.06
CA ASP A 908 -16.33 -17.95 -8.72
C ASP A 908 -15.15 -17.69 -9.67
N GLU A 909 -15.47 -17.16 -10.84
CA GLU A 909 -14.50 -16.79 -11.86
C GLU A 909 -14.97 -15.54 -12.61
N PHE A 910 -14.06 -14.60 -12.83
CA PHE A 910 -14.32 -13.44 -13.67
C PHE A 910 -13.40 -13.47 -14.89
N SER A 911 -13.90 -13.03 -16.03
CA SER A 911 -13.12 -12.94 -17.26
C SER A 911 -13.39 -11.67 -18.04
N PHE A 912 -12.36 -11.14 -18.70
CA PHE A 912 -12.46 -9.97 -19.57
C PHE A 912 -11.45 -10.08 -20.70
N THR A 913 -11.70 -9.37 -21.80
CA THR A 913 -10.83 -9.37 -22.98
C THR A 913 -10.30 -7.97 -23.22
N MET A 914 -9.01 -7.88 -23.53
CA MET A 914 -8.37 -6.65 -24.01
C MET A 914 -7.97 -6.82 -25.48
N GLN A 915 -7.87 -5.70 -26.16
CA GLN A 915 -7.33 -5.63 -27.52
C GLN A 915 -6.15 -4.66 -27.53
N ALA A 916 -5.07 -5.10 -28.16
CA ALA A 916 -3.93 -4.24 -28.42
C ALA A 916 -4.32 -3.15 -29.43
N ASN A 917 -3.52 -2.09 -29.50
CA ASN A 917 -3.66 -1.09 -30.54
C ASN A 917 -3.30 -1.69 -31.91
N ASP A 918 -4.08 -1.36 -32.94
CA ASP A 918 -3.83 -1.79 -34.31
C ASP A 918 -3.16 -0.67 -35.10
N GLU A 919 -2.02 -0.95 -35.73
CA GLU A 919 -1.35 -0.01 -36.64
C GLU A 919 -1.41 -0.51 -38.09
N ALA A 920 -2.07 0.27 -38.94
CA ALA A 920 -2.13 0.03 -40.38
C ALA A 920 -1.36 1.12 -41.14
N ALA A 921 -0.70 0.74 -42.24
CA ALA A 921 -0.08 1.72 -43.12
C ALA A 921 -1.13 2.67 -43.69
N SER A 922 -1.08 3.94 -43.28
CA SER A 922 -1.93 5.00 -43.79
C SER A 922 -1.13 5.99 -44.60
N ASN A 923 -1.74 6.47 -45.70
CA ASN A 923 -1.26 7.63 -46.45
C ASN A 923 -2.27 8.78 -46.35
N ASP A 924 -3.20 8.72 -45.40
CA ASP A 924 -4.27 9.69 -45.26
C ASP A 924 -3.70 11.06 -44.86
N VAL A 925 -3.93 12.05 -45.71
CA VAL A 925 -3.52 13.43 -45.50
C VAL A 925 -4.71 14.34 -45.20
N ALA A 926 -5.93 13.80 -45.08
CA ALA A 926 -7.19 14.55 -45.01
C ALA A 926 -7.25 15.52 -43.83
N ASP A 927 -6.63 15.19 -42.69
CA ASP A 927 -6.63 16.01 -41.47
C ASP A 927 -5.32 16.76 -41.22
N VAL A 928 -4.34 16.64 -42.12
CA VAL A 928 -3.05 17.37 -42.02
C VAL A 928 -3.29 18.87 -41.88
N SER A 929 -2.74 19.48 -40.84
CA SER A 929 -2.90 20.90 -40.55
C SER A 929 -1.55 21.59 -40.34
N VAL A 930 -1.54 22.92 -40.24
CA VAL A 930 -0.33 23.70 -40.00
C VAL A 930 -0.58 24.75 -38.92
N TYR A 931 0.29 24.80 -37.91
CA TYR A 931 0.22 25.70 -36.77
C TYR A 931 1.55 26.43 -36.53
N PRO A 932 1.53 27.73 -36.17
CA PRO A 932 0.38 28.62 -36.21
C PRO A 932 0.03 29.03 -37.65
N ASN A 933 -1.27 29.18 -37.92
CA ASN A 933 -1.76 29.70 -39.19
C ASN A 933 -2.96 30.64 -38.95
N PRO A 934 -2.80 31.98 -39.10
CA PRO A 934 -1.62 32.67 -39.59
C PRO A 934 -0.43 32.66 -38.60
N TYR A 935 0.79 32.61 -39.12
CA TYR A 935 1.99 32.92 -38.34
C TYR A 935 2.18 34.44 -38.27
N TYR A 936 2.24 35.01 -37.06
CA TYR A 936 2.25 36.46 -36.85
C TYR A 936 3.47 36.96 -36.07
N GLY A 937 4.59 37.10 -36.78
CA GLY A 937 5.84 37.65 -36.27
C GLY A 937 6.62 36.69 -35.36
N PHE A 938 5.91 36.02 -34.45
CA PHE A 938 6.44 35.01 -33.55
C PHE A 938 5.44 33.88 -33.36
N HIS A 939 5.97 32.73 -32.96
CA HIS A 939 5.22 31.60 -32.44
C HIS A 939 5.57 31.46 -30.95
N GLU A 940 4.58 31.20 -30.11
CA GLU A 940 4.76 31.21 -28.65
C GLU A 940 5.72 30.14 -28.12
N LEU A 941 5.97 29.07 -28.89
CA LEU A 941 6.94 28.03 -28.56
C LEU A 941 8.35 28.32 -29.10
N GLU A 942 8.59 29.51 -29.68
CA GLU A 942 9.92 29.93 -30.11
C GLU A 942 10.75 30.34 -28.89
N THR A 943 11.86 29.66 -28.65
CA THR A 943 12.81 29.97 -27.56
C THR A 943 13.70 31.16 -27.87
N SER A 944 13.75 31.58 -29.15
CA SER A 944 14.58 32.68 -29.64
C SER A 944 13.93 33.34 -30.85
N ARG A 945 14.16 34.65 -31.02
CA ARG A 945 13.76 35.38 -32.24
C ARG A 945 14.41 34.87 -33.52
N ALA A 946 15.48 34.08 -33.42
CA ALA A 946 16.15 33.48 -34.56
C ALA A 946 15.52 32.15 -35.02
N ASP A 947 14.79 31.46 -34.13
CA ASP A 947 14.30 30.10 -34.34
C ASP A 947 12.84 30.12 -34.78
N LYS A 948 12.58 30.75 -35.93
CA LYS A 948 11.22 30.88 -36.46
C LYS A 948 10.75 29.59 -37.11
N TYR A 949 9.55 29.11 -36.77
CA TYR A 949 8.99 27.92 -37.41
C TYR A 949 7.45 27.85 -37.40
N VAL A 950 6.92 27.00 -38.29
CA VAL A 950 5.57 26.43 -38.21
C VAL A 950 5.67 24.90 -38.16
N SER A 951 4.71 24.24 -37.54
CA SER A 951 4.60 22.78 -37.47
C SER A 951 3.44 22.29 -38.33
N PHE A 952 3.69 21.26 -39.12
CA PHE A 952 2.67 20.43 -39.75
C PHE A 952 2.35 19.26 -38.84
N ASN A 953 1.06 18.95 -38.69
CA ASN A 953 0.54 17.93 -37.75
C ASN A 953 -0.36 16.95 -38.51
N HIS A 954 -0.69 15.80 -37.90
CA HIS A 954 -1.46 14.69 -38.49
C HIS A 954 -0.85 14.15 -39.79
N LEU A 955 0.48 14.17 -39.90
CA LEU A 955 1.19 13.62 -41.07
C LEU A 955 1.25 12.08 -40.97
N PRO A 956 1.06 11.37 -42.09
CA PRO A 956 1.42 9.96 -42.21
C PRO A 956 2.88 9.69 -41.86
N SER A 957 3.22 8.42 -41.63
CA SER A 957 4.59 7.97 -41.31
C SER A 957 5.64 8.51 -42.31
N THR A 958 5.27 8.61 -43.59
CA THR A 958 6.06 9.30 -44.62
C THR A 958 5.23 10.28 -45.43
N ALA A 959 5.78 11.46 -45.73
CA ALA A 959 5.13 12.47 -46.55
C ALA A 959 6.14 13.43 -47.19
N THR A 960 5.84 13.92 -48.39
CA THR A 960 6.59 15.01 -49.03
C THR A 960 5.77 16.30 -48.95
N ILE A 961 6.37 17.36 -48.39
CA ILE A 961 5.73 18.67 -48.23
C ILE A 961 6.39 19.66 -49.18
N ASN A 962 5.69 20.07 -50.24
CA ASN A 962 6.15 21.05 -51.22
C ASN A 962 5.51 22.42 -50.95
N ILE A 963 6.34 23.46 -50.77
CA ILE A 963 5.90 24.80 -50.41
C ILE A 963 6.11 25.76 -51.58
N TYR A 964 5.07 26.51 -51.93
CA TYR A 964 5.06 27.49 -53.02
C TYR A 964 4.58 28.85 -52.54
N SER A 965 5.08 29.92 -53.16
CA SER A 965 4.47 31.25 -53.04
C SER A 965 3.11 31.29 -53.76
N LEU A 966 2.25 32.27 -53.45
CA LEU A 966 0.98 32.48 -54.16
C LEU A 966 1.14 32.64 -55.70
N GLY A 967 2.31 33.08 -56.17
CA GLY A 967 2.64 33.17 -57.60
C GLY A 967 3.08 31.85 -58.24
N GLY A 968 3.10 30.73 -57.51
CA GLY A 968 3.52 29.41 -57.98
C GLY A 968 5.03 29.16 -58.01
N THR A 969 5.85 30.09 -57.47
CA THR A 969 7.29 29.84 -57.34
C THR A 969 7.58 28.88 -56.20
N PHE A 970 8.36 27.83 -56.47
CA PHE A 970 8.82 26.85 -55.48
C PHE A 970 9.72 27.51 -54.41
N VAL A 971 9.47 27.20 -53.15
CA VAL A 971 10.14 27.80 -51.99
C VAL A 971 11.06 26.79 -51.30
N LYS A 972 10.50 25.65 -50.88
CA LYS A 972 11.21 24.58 -50.17
C LYS A 972 10.42 23.27 -50.27
N ARG A 973 11.14 22.16 -50.20
CA ARG A 973 10.58 20.82 -49.97
C ARG A 973 11.05 20.32 -48.61
N LEU A 974 10.16 19.69 -47.86
CA LEU A 974 10.46 18.93 -46.65
C LEU A 974 10.09 17.47 -46.90
N GLU A 975 10.87 16.56 -46.34
CA GLU A 975 10.60 15.12 -46.39
C GLU A 975 10.37 14.65 -44.96
N LYS A 976 9.19 14.12 -44.67
CA LYS A 976 8.87 13.42 -43.43
C LYS A 976 9.28 11.96 -43.59
N THR A 977 10.18 11.52 -42.72
CA THR A 977 10.58 10.13 -42.58
C THR A 977 9.83 9.48 -41.42
N ASP A 978 9.73 8.16 -41.42
CA ASP A 978 9.14 7.45 -40.30
C ASP A 978 10.03 7.58 -39.04
N ASP A 979 9.59 8.43 -38.12
CA ASP A 979 10.26 8.76 -36.87
C ASP A 979 9.34 8.55 -35.66
N GLY A 980 8.23 7.82 -35.85
CA GLY A 980 7.19 7.59 -34.85
C GLY A 980 6.28 8.79 -34.56
N SER A 981 6.59 9.99 -35.08
CA SER A 981 5.79 11.19 -34.86
C SER A 981 4.92 11.54 -36.07
N GLN A 982 3.83 12.27 -35.84
CA GLN A 982 3.00 12.87 -36.89
C GLN A 982 3.39 14.32 -37.23
N PHE A 983 4.55 14.79 -36.76
CA PHE A 983 4.95 16.20 -36.82
C PHE A 983 6.07 16.47 -37.83
N THR A 984 6.07 17.64 -38.47
CA THR A 984 7.22 18.15 -39.24
C THR A 984 7.29 19.66 -39.17
N ARG A 985 8.48 20.21 -38.88
CA ARG A 985 8.67 21.67 -38.77
C ARG A 985 9.23 22.28 -40.03
N TRP A 986 8.72 23.46 -40.39
CA TRP A 986 9.32 24.35 -41.37
C TRP A 986 9.93 25.58 -40.69
N ASP A 987 11.25 25.73 -40.80
CA ASP A 987 12.05 26.86 -40.30
C ASP A 987 11.81 28.23 -40.99
N LEU A 988 10.74 28.35 -41.78
CA LEU A 988 10.39 29.54 -42.57
C LEU A 988 11.51 30.05 -43.48
N LYS A 989 12.44 29.17 -43.88
CA LYS A 989 13.50 29.48 -44.86
C LYS A 989 13.20 28.82 -46.20
N ASN A 990 13.68 29.42 -47.28
CA ASN A 990 13.67 28.79 -48.60
C ASN A 990 14.76 27.71 -48.72
N GLN A 991 14.81 27.03 -49.85
CA GLN A 991 15.81 25.98 -50.17
C GLN A 991 17.28 26.45 -50.10
N TYR A 992 17.54 27.76 -50.10
CA TYR A 992 18.88 28.35 -50.01
C TYR A 992 19.21 28.83 -48.58
N GLY A 993 18.32 28.58 -47.60
CA GLY A 993 18.52 28.97 -46.21
C GLY A 993 18.16 30.43 -45.89
N TYR A 994 17.55 31.18 -46.83
CA TYR A 994 17.12 32.55 -46.57
C TYR A 994 15.68 32.60 -46.03
N PRO A 995 15.38 33.46 -45.04
CA PRO A 995 14.02 33.69 -44.56
C PRO A 995 13.08 34.08 -45.71
N VAL A 996 11.86 33.54 -45.69
CA VAL A 996 10.83 33.87 -46.68
C VAL A 996 10.12 35.17 -46.32
N ALA A 997 9.53 35.85 -47.31
CA ALA A 997 8.81 37.11 -47.10
C ALA A 997 7.43 36.91 -46.44
N SER A 998 6.86 37.97 -45.87
CA SER A 998 5.45 37.97 -45.48
C SER A 998 4.55 37.77 -46.70
N GLY A 999 3.56 36.88 -46.61
CA GLY A 999 2.67 36.58 -47.72
C GLY A 999 1.85 35.31 -47.51
N LEU A 1000 1.08 34.95 -48.55
CA LEU A 1000 0.35 33.69 -48.63
C LEU A 1000 1.19 32.64 -49.36
N TYR A 1001 1.21 31.44 -48.79
CA TYR A 1001 1.90 30.27 -49.29
C TYR A 1001 0.88 29.15 -49.55
N ILE A 1002 1.12 28.39 -50.62
CA ILE A 1002 0.40 27.17 -50.92
C ILE A 1002 1.31 26.01 -50.56
N VAL A 1003 0.83 25.10 -49.72
CA VAL A 1003 1.56 23.91 -49.32
C VAL A 1003 0.83 22.70 -49.90
N SER A 1004 1.54 21.89 -50.68
CA SER A 1004 1.07 20.56 -51.11
C SER A 1004 1.73 19.51 -50.21
N VAL A 1005 0.92 18.67 -49.59
CA VAL A 1005 1.35 17.53 -48.79
C VAL A 1005 0.95 16.28 -49.55
N GLU A 1006 1.94 15.46 -49.91
CA GLU A 1006 1.75 14.25 -50.70
C GLU A 1006 2.24 13.03 -49.89
N SER A 1007 1.43 11.97 -49.82
CA SER A 1007 1.82 10.68 -49.26
C SER A 1007 1.13 9.55 -50.02
N GLY A 1008 1.86 8.52 -50.43
CA GLY A 1008 1.30 7.33 -51.09
C GLY A 1008 0.40 7.54 -52.32
N GLY A 1009 0.40 8.72 -52.94
CA GLY A 1009 -0.50 9.09 -54.05
C GLY A 1009 -1.72 9.93 -53.64
N GLU A 1010 -1.97 10.12 -52.34
CA GLU A 1010 -2.91 11.09 -51.80
C GLU A 1010 -2.26 12.48 -51.73
N GLU A 1011 -3.07 13.54 -51.89
CA GLU A 1011 -2.61 14.94 -51.87
C GLU A 1011 -3.58 15.84 -51.10
N LYS A 1012 -3.05 16.66 -50.18
CA LYS A 1012 -3.76 17.77 -49.55
C LYS A 1012 -3.09 19.10 -49.86
N ILE A 1013 -3.90 20.07 -50.28
CA ILE A 1013 -3.45 21.45 -50.49
C ILE A 1013 -3.89 22.33 -49.31
N LEU A 1014 -2.92 22.91 -48.61
CA LEU A 1014 -3.11 23.86 -47.52
C LEU A 1014 -2.75 25.29 -47.96
N LYS A 1015 -3.36 26.27 -47.29
CA LYS A 1015 -3.00 27.69 -47.41
C LYS A 1015 -2.42 28.17 -46.10
N LEU A 1016 -1.22 28.74 -46.15
CA LEU A 1016 -0.51 29.27 -44.99
C LEU A 1016 -0.28 30.78 -45.16
N ALA A 1017 -0.68 31.55 -44.15
CA ALA A 1017 -0.41 32.98 -44.10
C ALA A 1017 0.76 33.27 -43.15
N LEU A 1018 1.80 33.93 -43.66
CA LEU A 1018 2.97 34.34 -42.89
C LEU A 1018 3.06 35.86 -42.82
N VAL A 1019 3.22 36.41 -41.63
CA VAL A 1019 3.61 37.80 -41.38
C VAL A 1019 4.93 37.77 -40.61
N GLN A 1020 6.03 38.09 -41.28
CA GLN A 1020 7.35 38.16 -40.66
C GLN A 1020 7.52 39.45 -39.85
N GLU A 1021 8.37 39.41 -38.80
CA GLU A 1021 8.82 40.62 -38.11
C GLU A 1021 9.60 41.54 -39.08
N THR A 1022 9.52 42.85 -38.83
CA THR A 1022 10.33 43.81 -39.60
C THR A 1022 11.81 43.59 -39.28
N GLN A 1023 12.56 43.02 -40.22
CA GLN A 1023 14.02 42.90 -40.10
C GLN A 1023 14.65 44.29 -40.21
N VAL A 1024 14.92 44.93 -39.07
CA VAL A 1024 15.74 46.15 -39.04
C VAL A 1024 17.20 45.72 -39.08
N LEU A 1025 17.83 45.86 -40.25
CA LEU A 1025 19.29 45.82 -40.36
C LEU A 1025 19.86 46.91 -39.44
N LYS A 1026 20.54 46.52 -38.35
CA LYS A 1026 21.55 47.39 -37.74
C LYS A 1026 22.61 47.61 -38.81
N TYR A 1027 22.60 48.78 -39.45
CA TYR A 1027 23.78 49.26 -40.18
C TYR A 1027 24.99 49.18 -39.24
N TYR A 1028 26.09 48.62 -39.76
CA TYR A 1028 27.36 48.40 -39.07
C TYR A 1028 27.85 49.62 -38.27
#